data_AF-A0A3M6UMT6-F1
#
_entry.id   AF-A0A3M6UMT6-F1
#
_cell.length_a   1.000
_cell.length_b   1.000
_cell.length_c   1.000
_cell.angle_alpha   90.00
_cell.angle_beta   90.00
_cell.angle_gamma   90.00
#
_symmetry.space_group_name_H-M   'P 1'
#
loop_
_entity.id
_entity.type
_entity.pdbx_description
1 polymer ?
#
loop_
_entity_poly.entity_id
_entity_poly.type
_entity_poly.pdbx_seq_one_letter_code
_entity_poly.pdbx_strand_id
1 'polypeptide(L)'
;MGVRGLTSYINSIGTLWTQINLKNTKLIIDGSCLCHYLYYSNGLDCRCGGQYQEYYDAVVSFFDALVSNGVEAYVVFDGAHDPSDKKLETRIARTNERVRKSNALSMSADDFLLPLLAMNVFVDALRNRGVKFVFTRVFYRQKLASHHRIRAELIPLWASLAGNDYVSRDLSSTFNRALNGFQTFNHIRFESIANMLSKLRDSNEEEALKCALKIMKSAENREQLRQAVELSLQEYTLSESNLSGYFQDDIVSSSLRTQSNREINQWVLRRFRNGKFSSKCISSLTSGKLFLEIPVENCREISANCCSKRLRRCVYGILNDAETKAEGNIKVIQEWDREGLSVQQSIVKPYQEGVVPSLSLIPYLDLGERVNFLLFALDSDTTAVRFLGKRFILIAASLRYLIKYAHPPLETNHLIALLCCCVNLEKGELYNGKEATVSPYRSLWPFDIRAVQSFAQWQCVLRDAIHLNFNLLEPVPVPCIHKTFNGKMAQKLLESLQQGRTPESLLCSPSVLSRYKELYTAITDQEVMGVFGLFSFLKPIEEIWTTIELREKQLVIDGSALCNSLYADNGFDRRRGGQYEEFYNIIMSFFRSLRSVDVESFVVLDGANISDNKLDTYKKRSKEKIQTADMLAKNPAAANKDVFVYPLLLNFVFTRALRDLGRILKSRGFIPLSSFKWQRCPSTARIFYRRQLAEYFGILSELLPLFASLVRNDYVNLELLKPFHENLRLQGTSGSKKEEKFRAIAKLLKKAPTSTEKEAIEFAIRRVPQDRSKNELRRAIEISLQEYTIREREKHLVGYFQGNDISSSLKTQNNQEIEEWVLRRFRDGRFSTSCMSSLVSGKVLLKFQVENLQETSANHCSQSLRRYIYGILNGAPLPGGKSTMVQEWDRVGDQVKPSSISPTDGENVPCLNEIPCLDPDKKLALFLDALDSNTTNIKSLPAELKLVAASLRFWARNAYSKLEPNHLSAILCSCVKLEDGSWKEYLESCDGEAFDVRAAHSFSQWQCVLRDVIHLNCVLEEPVETPCIRKIFNGQLVHHLKRELARGSKLESLIRTPNSLSRYQDLYTAITANLEEEEEIAAEMQKFQLRASRN
;
A
#
# COMPACT_ATOMS: atom_id res chain seq x y z
N MET A 1 0.90 4.18 6.82
CA MET A 1 1.82 4.64 5.73
C MET A 1 2.84 5.62 6.28
N GLY A 2 4.13 5.25 6.30
CA GLY A 2 5.23 6.12 6.71
C GLY A 2 5.68 7.13 5.65
N VAL A 3 4.78 7.96 5.13
CA VAL A 3 5.10 9.04 4.16
C VAL A 3 4.31 10.29 4.56
N ARG A 4 4.99 11.34 5.05
CA ARG A 4 4.35 12.34 5.93
C ARG A 4 3.40 13.30 5.17
N GLY A 5 2.12 12.93 5.17
CA GLY A 5 0.98 13.67 4.61
C GLY A 5 0.35 13.03 3.37
N LEU A 6 0.95 11.95 2.84
CA LEU A 6 0.51 11.31 1.59
C LEU A 6 -0.95 10.82 1.68
N THR A 7 -1.33 10.18 2.79
CA THR A 7 -2.70 9.64 2.99
C THR A 7 -3.79 10.70 2.87
N SER A 8 -3.55 11.91 3.41
CA SER A 8 -4.51 13.02 3.36
C SER A 8 -4.78 13.47 1.93
N TYR A 9 -3.73 13.50 1.10
CA TYR A 9 -3.84 13.88 -0.32
C TYR A 9 -4.57 12.81 -1.14
N ILE A 10 -4.30 11.51 -0.91
CA ILE A 10 -5.08 10.44 -1.58
C ILE A 10 -6.55 10.52 -1.18
N ASN A 11 -6.85 10.81 0.09
CA ASN A 11 -8.23 10.89 0.60
C ASN A 11 -9.05 12.04 -0.03
N SER A 12 -8.43 13.18 -0.40
CA SER A 12 -9.14 14.28 -1.09
C SER A 12 -9.43 13.98 -2.57
N ILE A 13 -8.67 13.08 -3.20
CA ILE A 13 -8.85 12.68 -4.60
C ILE A 13 -9.93 11.60 -4.71
N GLY A 14 -11.20 12.02 -4.75
CA GLY A 14 -12.37 11.14 -4.70
C GLY A 14 -12.41 9.98 -5.72
N THR A 15 -11.71 10.11 -6.86
CA THR A 15 -11.71 9.16 -7.99
C THR A 15 -10.74 7.98 -7.85
N LEU A 16 -9.78 8.00 -6.92
CA LEU A 16 -8.88 6.86 -6.66
C LEU A 16 -9.56 5.72 -5.88
N TRP A 17 -10.84 5.90 -5.55
CA TRP A 17 -11.55 5.14 -4.53
C TRP A 17 -12.71 4.35 -5.12
N THR A 18 -12.52 3.06 -5.35
CA THR A 18 -13.62 2.15 -5.67
C THR A 18 -14.33 1.74 -4.36
N GLN A 19 -15.65 1.88 -4.25
CA GLN A 19 -16.36 1.32 -3.09
C GLN A 19 -16.61 -0.17 -3.29
N ILE A 20 -16.36 -0.97 -2.26
CA ILE A 20 -16.57 -2.42 -2.23
C ILE A 20 -17.34 -2.82 -0.96
N ASN A 21 -17.95 -4.00 -0.99
CA ASN A 21 -18.40 -4.68 0.22
C ASN A 21 -17.35 -5.73 0.58
N LEU A 22 -16.85 -5.71 1.81
CA LEU A 22 -15.93 -6.73 2.31
C LEU A 22 -16.75 -7.93 2.79
N LYS A 23 -16.83 -8.98 1.97
CA LYS A 23 -17.42 -10.28 2.35
C LYS A 23 -16.58 -11.44 1.81
N ASN A 24 -16.47 -12.53 2.56
CA ASN A 24 -15.87 -13.82 2.15
C ASN A 24 -14.47 -13.68 1.50
N THR A 25 -13.52 -13.01 2.16
CA THR A 25 -12.15 -12.80 1.64
C THR A 25 -11.10 -12.88 2.77
N LYS A 26 -9.82 -12.90 2.42
CA LYS A 26 -8.71 -12.67 3.37
C LYS A 26 -8.29 -11.19 3.33
N LEU A 27 -7.83 -10.64 4.46
CA LEU A 27 -7.37 -9.26 4.62
C LEU A 27 -6.07 -9.23 5.45
N ILE A 28 -5.06 -8.49 4.97
CA ILE A 28 -3.81 -8.22 5.71
C ILE A 28 -3.82 -6.76 6.18
N ILE A 29 -3.46 -6.53 7.44
CA ILE A 29 -3.63 -5.26 8.14
C ILE A 29 -2.32 -4.79 8.80
N ASP A 30 -1.98 -3.52 8.63
CA ASP A 30 -0.93 -2.81 9.38
C ASP A 30 -1.41 -2.59 10.82
N GLY A 31 -0.87 -3.37 11.78
CA GLY A 31 -1.28 -3.38 13.18
C GLY A 31 -0.89 -2.11 13.95
N SER A 32 0.30 -1.56 13.63
CA SER A 32 0.76 -0.26 14.15
C SER A 32 -0.24 0.85 13.80
N CYS A 33 -0.71 0.89 12.54
CA CYS A 33 -1.72 1.84 12.09
C CYS A 33 -3.13 1.49 12.58
N LEU A 34 -3.52 0.22 12.70
CA LEU A 34 -4.87 -0.15 13.16
C LEU A 34 -5.09 0.20 14.63
N CYS A 35 -4.11 -0.06 15.49
CA CYS A 35 -4.15 0.34 16.90
C CYS A 35 -4.37 1.86 17.04
N HIS A 36 -3.57 2.66 16.33
CA HIS A 36 -3.69 4.12 16.35
C HIS A 36 -5.00 4.62 15.71
N TYR A 37 -5.50 3.94 14.67
CA TYR A 37 -6.75 4.33 14.01
C TYR A 37 -7.97 4.06 14.91
N LEU A 38 -8.10 2.86 15.48
CA LEU A 38 -9.29 2.51 16.27
C LEU A 38 -9.40 3.34 17.54
N TYR A 39 -8.28 3.68 18.18
CA TYR A 39 -8.30 4.56 19.34
C TYR A 39 -8.85 5.94 18.99
N TYR A 40 -8.30 6.57 17.95
CA TYR A 40 -8.69 7.92 17.51
C TYR A 40 -10.12 7.98 16.93
N SER A 41 -10.50 6.99 16.10
CA SER A 41 -11.78 6.99 15.38
C SER A 41 -13.02 6.70 16.24
N ASN A 42 -12.84 6.25 17.48
CA ASN A 42 -13.92 6.11 18.47
C ASN A 42 -13.95 7.28 19.47
N GLY A 43 -13.20 8.37 19.23
CA GLY A 43 -13.29 9.61 20.00
C GLY A 43 -12.73 9.55 21.43
N LEU A 44 -11.92 8.54 21.75
CA LEU A 44 -11.44 8.28 23.11
C LEU A 44 -10.40 9.33 23.55
N ASP A 45 -10.65 9.98 24.70
CA ASP A 45 -9.84 11.10 25.20
C ASP A 45 -8.47 10.66 25.74
N CYS A 46 -7.44 10.79 24.91
CA CYS A 46 -6.08 10.42 25.26
C CYS A 46 -5.43 11.24 26.39
N ARG A 47 -5.99 12.39 26.80
CA ARG A 47 -5.38 13.28 27.80
C ARG A 47 -5.20 12.61 29.17
N CYS A 48 -6.19 11.83 29.59
CA CYS A 48 -6.17 11.15 30.88
C CYS A 48 -5.35 9.83 30.87
N GLY A 49 -4.65 9.50 29.79
CA GLY A 49 -3.73 8.36 29.73
C GLY A 49 -4.35 6.98 29.46
N GLY A 50 -5.62 6.89 29.05
CA GLY A 50 -6.17 5.65 28.44
C GLY A 50 -7.56 5.20 28.91
N GLN A 51 -8.50 5.04 27.97
CA GLN A 51 -9.81 4.38 28.11
C GLN A 51 -9.68 2.92 27.65
N TYR A 52 -8.96 2.10 28.42
CA TYR A 52 -8.50 0.81 27.91
C TYR A 52 -9.61 -0.24 27.73
N GLN A 53 -10.75 -0.12 28.42
CA GLN A 53 -11.89 -1.03 28.24
C GLN A 53 -12.70 -0.68 26.98
N GLU A 54 -13.05 0.59 26.82
CA GLU A 54 -13.75 1.14 25.65
C GLU A 54 -12.95 0.91 24.37
N TYR A 55 -11.62 1.07 24.45
CA TYR A 55 -10.72 0.77 23.35
C TYR A 55 -10.68 -0.74 23.02
N TYR A 56 -10.63 -1.62 24.03
CA TYR A 56 -10.70 -3.07 23.81
C TYR A 56 -12.01 -3.47 23.12
N ASP A 57 -13.15 -2.94 23.58
CA ASP A 57 -14.46 -3.23 23.01
C ASP A 57 -14.58 -2.72 21.56
N ALA A 58 -13.97 -1.57 21.23
CA ALA A 58 -13.88 -1.06 19.87
C ALA A 58 -13.01 -1.94 18.95
N VAL A 59 -11.90 -2.49 19.45
CA VAL A 59 -11.04 -3.42 18.68
C VAL A 59 -11.75 -4.75 18.46
N VAL A 60 -12.41 -5.29 19.48
CA VAL A 60 -13.24 -6.48 19.39
C VAL A 60 -14.34 -6.30 18.35
N SER A 61 -15.10 -5.19 18.41
CA SER A 61 -16.21 -4.91 17.50
C SER A 61 -15.76 -4.80 16.04
N PHE A 62 -14.55 -4.29 15.79
CA PHE A 62 -13.96 -4.21 14.45
C PHE A 62 -13.69 -5.60 13.85
N PHE A 63 -13.15 -6.54 14.63
CA PHE A 63 -12.88 -7.89 14.15
C PHE A 63 -14.15 -8.75 14.07
N ASP A 64 -15.12 -8.54 14.95
CA ASP A 64 -16.44 -9.20 14.86
C ASP A 64 -17.21 -8.75 13.61
N ALA A 65 -17.09 -7.49 13.21
CA ALA A 65 -17.62 -7.00 11.92
C ALA A 65 -16.93 -7.66 10.71
N LEU A 66 -15.63 -8.00 10.80
CA LEU A 66 -14.94 -8.76 9.76
C LEU A 66 -15.39 -10.23 9.73
N VAL A 67 -15.44 -10.90 10.89
CA VAL A 67 -15.82 -12.32 11.02
C VAL A 67 -17.28 -12.57 10.61
N SER A 68 -18.21 -11.69 10.99
CA SER A 68 -19.62 -11.77 10.58
C SER A 68 -19.84 -11.55 9.08
N ASN A 69 -18.90 -10.91 8.38
CA ASN A 69 -18.86 -10.86 6.91
C ASN A 69 -17.97 -11.97 6.30
N GLY A 70 -17.51 -12.95 7.07
CA GLY A 70 -16.67 -14.05 6.58
C GLY A 70 -15.27 -13.62 6.14
N VAL A 71 -14.71 -12.55 6.73
CA VAL A 71 -13.39 -12.02 6.37
C VAL A 71 -12.32 -12.51 7.35
N GLU A 72 -11.37 -13.30 6.85
CA GLU A 72 -10.23 -13.78 7.66
C GLU A 72 -9.12 -12.71 7.70
N ALA A 73 -8.78 -12.25 8.91
CA ALA A 73 -7.82 -11.18 9.13
C ALA A 73 -6.44 -11.67 9.59
N TYR A 74 -5.40 -11.00 9.11
CA TYR A 74 -3.99 -11.18 9.48
C TYR A 74 -3.39 -9.80 9.78
N VAL A 75 -2.64 -9.64 10.87
CA VAL A 75 -2.11 -8.35 11.32
C VAL A 75 -0.57 -8.37 11.34
N VAL A 76 0.09 -7.28 10.93
CA VAL A 76 1.56 -7.20 10.89
C VAL A 76 2.05 -5.93 11.58
N PHE A 77 3.07 -6.05 12.42
CA PHE A 77 3.66 -4.97 13.22
C PHE A 77 5.09 -4.62 12.79
N ASP A 78 5.56 -3.43 13.17
CA ASP A 78 6.97 -3.05 13.06
C ASP A 78 7.82 -3.77 14.11
N GLY A 79 8.94 -4.37 13.71
CA GLY A 79 9.84 -5.05 14.65
C GLY A 79 10.93 -4.19 15.27
N ALA A 80 12.03 -4.84 15.62
CA ALA A 80 13.06 -4.31 16.51
C ALA A 80 13.70 -2.99 16.05
N HIS A 81 14.34 -2.29 16.98
CA HIS A 81 15.36 -1.33 16.59
C HIS A 81 16.56 -2.06 15.97
N ASP A 82 17.24 -1.31 15.14
CA ASP A 82 18.21 -1.79 14.18
C ASP A 82 19.61 -1.73 14.80
N PRO A 83 20.43 -2.80 14.76
CA PRO A 83 21.77 -2.75 15.37
C PRO A 83 22.71 -1.80 14.64
N SER A 84 22.34 -1.40 13.43
CA SER A 84 23.09 -0.49 12.57
C SER A 84 22.09 0.71 12.04
N ASP A 85 22.07 3.03 12.14
CA ASP A 85 21.24 4.30 11.98
C ASP A 85 20.71 4.74 10.57
N LYS A 86 19.53 4.20 10.15
CA LYS A 86 18.61 4.70 9.07
C LYS A 86 17.41 5.40 9.70
N LYS A 87 16.73 4.67 10.59
CA LYS A 87 15.47 5.04 11.23
C LYS A 87 15.65 5.73 12.59
N LEU A 88 16.87 5.82 13.13
CA LEU A 88 17.10 6.41 14.46
C LEU A 88 16.67 7.88 14.50
N GLU A 89 17.15 8.71 13.57
CA GLU A 89 16.79 10.13 13.53
C GLU A 89 15.27 10.35 13.35
N THR A 90 14.63 9.57 12.47
CA THR A 90 13.17 9.64 12.29
C THR A 90 12.39 9.17 13.51
N ARG A 91 12.90 8.17 14.24
CA ARG A 91 12.36 7.76 15.55
C ARG A 91 12.54 8.89 16.58
N ILE A 92 13.72 9.50 16.70
CA ILE A 92 13.97 10.67 17.57
C ILE A 92 13.02 11.83 17.22
N ALA A 93 12.86 12.15 15.93
CA ALA A 93 11.97 13.22 15.47
C ALA A 93 10.50 12.94 15.81
N ARG A 94 10.04 11.69 15.66
CA ARG A 94 8.70 11.24 16.10
C ARG A 94 8.53 11.30 17.62
N THR A 95 9.57 10.96 18.37
CA THR A 95 9.57 10.98 19.84
C THR A 95 9.54 12.44 20.35
N ASN A 96 10.23 13.37 19.69
CA ASN A 96 10.05 14.83 19.90
C ASN A 96 8.65 15.33 19.49
N GLU A 97 8.08 14.82 18.39
CA GLU A 97 6.70 15.14 17.99
C GLU A 97 5.69 14.64 19.06
N ARG A 98 5.95 13.50 19.74
CA ARG A 98 5.19 13.07 20.93
C ARG A 98 5.33 14.00 22.13
N VAL A 99 6.52 14.52 22.43
CA VAL A 99 6.72 15.50 23.54
C VAL A 99 5.92 16.78 23.28
N ARG A 100 5.95 17.31 22.05
CA ARG A 100 5.20 18.52 21.69
C ARG A 100 3.69 18.31 21.73
N LYS A 101 3.21 17.13 21.28
CA LYS A 101 1.81 16.70 21.41
C LYS A 101 1.36 16.59 22.87
N SER A 102 2.19 16.02 23.73
CA SER A 102 1.96 15.94 25.18
C SER A 102 1.72 17.34 25.77
N ASN A 103 2.62 18.29 25.47
CA ASN A 103 2.51 19.66 25.95
C ASN A 103 1.27 20.41 25.42
N ALA A 104 0.94 20.21 24.14
CA ALA A 104 -0.26 20.79 23.54
C ALA A 104 -1.54 20.27 24.23
N LEU A 105 -1.61 18.95 24.46
CA LEU A 105 -2.71 18.30 25.16
C LEU A 105 -2.84 18.72 26.63
N SER A 106 -1.72 18.91 27.34
CA SER A 106 -1.75 19.44 28.71
C SER A 106 -2.21 20.90 28.79
N MET A 107 -2.05 21.66 27.70
CA MET A 107 -2.55 23.03 27.54
C MET A 107 -3.94 23.10 26.87
N SER A 108 -4.69 21.99 26.85
CA SER A 108 -6.05 21.88 26.30
C SER A 108 -6.19 22.14 24.78
N ALA A 109 -5.13 21.91 23.99
CA ALA A 109 -5.23 21.92 22.53
C ALA A 109 -5.88 20.64 21.97
N ASP A 110 -6.57 20.77 20.84
CA ASP A 110 -7.07 19.64 20.04
C ASP A 110 -5.91 18.99 19.26
N ASP A 111 -5.41 17.86 19.78
CA ASP A 111 -4.42 17.00 19.14
C ASP A 111 -4.63 15.54 19.59
N PHE A 112 -3.76 14.62 19.18
CA PHE A 112 -3.84 13.22 19.58
C PHE A 112 -2.47 12.59 19.87
N LEU A 113 -2.42 11.83 20.97
CA LEU A 113 -1.27 11.06 21.42
C LEU A 113 -1.71 9.67 21.90
N LEU A 114 -1.43 8.61 21.13
CA LEU A 114 -1.81 7.24 21.52
C LEU A 114 -1.25 6.87 22.92
N PRO A 115 -2.10 6.48 23.90
CA PRO A 115 -1.66 6.10 25.25
C PRO A 115 -0.68 4.93 25.29
N LEU A 116 0.06 4.82 26.40
CA LEU A 116 1.27 4.01 26.50
C LEU A 116 1.00 2.51 26.33
N LEU A 117 -0.06 2.00 26.98
CA LEU A 117 -0.39 0.58 27.03
C LEU A 117 -1.40 0.14 25.95
N ALA A 118 -1.84 1.07 25.09
CA ALA A 118 -2.85 0.79 24.05
C ALA A 118 -2.40 -0.31 23.06
N MET A 119 -1.09 -0.51 22.86
CA MET A 119 -0.58 -1.60 22.01
C MET A 119 -0.73 -2.98 22.68
N ASN A 120 -0.56 -3.07 24.00
CA ASN A 120 -0.78 -4.30 24.76
C ASN A 120 -2.25 -4.72 24.67
N VAL A 121 -3.16 -3.79 25.02
CA VAL A 121 -4.61 -3.99 24.94
C VAL A 121 -5.07 -4.37 23.52
N PHE A 122 -4.44 -3.82 22.48
CA PHE A 122 -4.69 -4.20 21.10
C PHE A 122 -4.28 -5.65 20.81
N VAL A 123 -3.06 -6.05 21.18
CA VAL A 123 -2.57 -7.43 20.99
C VAL A 123 -3.39 -8.44 21.79
N ASP A 124 -3.84 -8.10 22.99
CA ASP A 124 -4.68 -8.97 23.81
C ASP A 124 -6.09 -9.12 23.21
N ALA A 125 -6.65 -8.07 22.60
CA ALA A 125 -7.88 -8.19 21.80
C ALA A 125 -7.70 -9.09 20.57
N LEU A 126 -6.54 -9.06 19.89
CA LEU A 126 -6.23 -9.99 18.79
C LEU A 126 -6.17 -11.44 19.28
N ARG A 127 -5.48 -11.70 20.40
CA ARG A 127 -5.37 -13.02 21.04
C ARG A 127 -6.74 -13.57 21.40
N ASN A 128 -7.54 -12.79 22.13
CA ASN A 128 -8.86 -13.17 22.63
C ASN A 128 -9.89 -13.40 21.51
N ARG A 129 -9.62 -12.92 20.28
CA ARG A 129 -10.45 -13.16 19.08
C ARG A 129 -9.76 -14.04 18.02
N GLY A 130 -8.66 -14.72 18.35
CA GLY A 130 -7.98 -15.69 17.47
C GLY A 130 -7.36 -15.11 16.19
N VAL A 131 -7.03 -13.82 16.17
CA VAL A 131 -6.49 -13.12 14.99
C VAL A 131 -4.96 -13.31 14.90
N LYS A 132 -4.45 -13.61 13.69
CA LYS A 132 -3.05 -14.04 13.44
C LYS A 132 -2.09 -12.84 13.26
N PHE A 133 -0.90 -12.80 13.89
CA PHE A 133 0.03 -11.65 13.81
C PHE A 133 1.57 -11.90 13.92
N VAL A 134 2.44 -10.90 13.60
CA VAL A 134 3.96 -11.00 13.52
C VAL A 134 4.74 -9.62 13.39
N PHE A 135 6.11 -9.56 13.45
CA PHE A 135 7.04 -8.36 13.55
C PHE A 135 8.34 -8.35 12.58
N THR A 136 9.16 -7.26 12.40
CA THR A 136 10.20 -6.96 11.28
C THR A 136 11.67 -6.38 11.57
N ARG A 137 12.50 -5.87 10.58
CA ARG A 137 14.04 -5.59 10.60
C ARG A 137 14.65 -4.46 9.63
N VAL A 138 15.96 -3.97 9.75
CA VAL A 138 16.64 -2.75 9.06
C VAL A 138 18.29 -2.80 8.86
N PHE A 139 19.16 -1.74 8.52
CA PHE A 139 20.72 -1.69 8.28
C PHE A 139 21.56 -0.31 8.01
N TYR A 140 22.93 -0.04 8.14
CA TYR A 140 23.67 1.36 8.16
C TYR A 140 24.87 1.83 7.19
N ARG A 141 25.46 3.08 7.41
CA ARG A 141 26.75 3.71 6.89
C ARG A 141 28.04 3.54 7.72
N GLN A 142 28.23 4.26 8.85
CA GLN A 142 29.58 4.50 9.46
C GLN A 142 30.34 3.22 9.79
N LYS A 143 29.62 2.16 10.22
CA LYS A 143 30.18 0.83 10.48
C LYS A 143 30.96 0.26 9.28
N LEU A 144 30.60 0.60 8.03
CA LEU A 144 31.34 0.21 6.82
C LEU A 144 32.69 0.94 6.70
N ALA A 145 32.76 2.21 7.09
CA ALA A 145 34.01 2.99 7.10
C ALA A 145 34.98 2.42 8.13
N SER A 146 34.50 2.21 9.36
CA SER A 146 35.27 1.68 10.48
C SER A 146 35.75 0.25 10.23
N HIS A 147 34.90 -0.61 9.66
CA HIS A 147 35.26 -1.99 9.27
C HIS A 147 36.45 -2.01 8.31
N HIS A 148 36.46 -1.11 7.32
CA HIS A 148 37.53 -0.98 6.33
C HIS A 148 38.62 0.04 6.72
N ARG A 149 38.60 0.56 7.96
CA ARG A 149 39.58 1.52 8.52
C ARG A 149 39.78 2.82 7.71
N ILE A 150 38.82 3.19 6.86
CA ILE A 150 38.85 4.41 6.04
C ILE A 150 38.11 5.58 6.70
N ARG A 151 38.55 6.80 6.40
CA ARG A 151 37.83 8.04 6.73
C ARG A 151 36.45 8.05 6.05
N ALA A 152 35.41 8.47 6.76
CA ALA A 152 34.03 8.46 6.25
C ALA A 152 33.79 9.46 5.11
N GLU A 153 34.67 10.47 5.05
CA GLU A 153 34.77 11.51 4.03
C GLU A 153 35.37 10.96 2.73
N LEU A 154 36.22 9.93 2.80
CA LEU A 154 36.83 9.28 1.63
C LEU A 154 35.97 8.15 1.06
N ILE A 155 34.74 7.93 1.58
CA ILE A 155 33.79 6.95 1.04
C ILE A 155 33.33 7.26 -0.40
N PRO A 156 33.03 8.52 -0.80
CA PRO A 156 32.68 8.84 -2.18
C PRO A 156 33.84 8.52 -3.13
N LEU A 157 35.05 9.00 -2.81
CA LEU A 157 36.27 8.63 -3.52
C LEU A 157 36.51 7.12 -3.59
N TRP A 158 36.37 6.39 -2.48
CA TRP A 158 36.48 4.93 -2.42
C TRP A 158 35.50 4.24 -3.38
N ALA A 159 34.23 4.69 -3.40
CA ALA A 159 33.21 4.17 -4.29
C ALA A 159 33.48 4.51 -5.78
N SER A 160 33.96 5.72 -6.07
CA SER A 160 34.34 6.13 -7.43
C SER A 160 35.53 5.35 -7.97
N LEU A 161 36.61 5.22 -7.18
CA LEU A 161 37.79 4.41 -7.55
C LEU A 161 37.44 2.91 -7.69
N ALA A 162 36.50 2.41 -6.88
CA ALA A 162 35.97 1.06 -7.00
C ALA A 162 35.00 0.87 -8.19
N GLY A 163 34.76 1.89 -9.01
CA GLY A 163 33.90 1.83 -10.17
C GLY A 163 32.43 2.02 -9.78
N ASN A 164 31.88 3.15 -10.19
CA ASN A 164 30.49 3.55 -10.00
C ASN A 164 29.87 3.92 -11.36
N ASP A 165 28.74 4.63 -11.36
CA ASP A 165 28.00 4.90 -12.60
C ASP A 165 28.64 6.02 -13.47
N TYR A 166 29.74 6.63 -13.00
CA TYR A 166 30.56 7.61 -13.74
C TYR A 166 31.93 7.03 -14.11
N VAL A 167 32.59 6.31 -13.19
CA VAL A 167 33.87 5.63 -13.44
C VAL A 167 33.62 4.27 -14.07
N SER A 168 33.76 4.19 -15.40
CA SER A 168 33.45 2.98 -16.18
C SER A 168 34.15 1.71 -15.65
N ARG A 169 33.52 0.55 -15.89
CA ARG A 169 34.04 -0.75 -15.43
C ARG A 169 35.47 -0.98 -15.91
N ASP A 170 35.80 -0.64 -17.15
CA ASP A 170 37.10 -0.91 -17.75
C ASP A 170 38.18 0.02 -17.18
N LEU A 171 37.85 1.29 -16.95
CA LEU A 171 38.70 2.30 -16.33
C LEU A 171 39.00 1.96 -14.86
N SER A 172 37.97 1.59 -14.08
CA SER A 172 38.14 1.07 -12.72
C SER A 172 38.88 -0.27 -12.72
N SER A 173 38.67 -1.17 -13.69
CA SER A 173 39.44 -2.43 -13.77
C SER A 173 40.92 -2.17 -14.05
N THR A 174 41.24 -1.15 -14.84
CA THR A 174 42.61 -0.73 -15.16
C THR A 174 43.30 -0.14 -13.94
N PHE A 175 42.61 0.73 -13.20
CA PHE A 175 43.06 1.23 -11.90
C PHE A 175 43.32 0.08 -10.91
N ASN A 176 42.37 -0.85 -10.77
CA ASN A 176 42.48 -1.97 -9.83
C ASN A 176 43.54 -3.00 -10.22
N ARG A 177 43.82 -3.17 -11.52
CA ARG A 177 44.93 -4.00 -12.03
C ARG A 177 46.29 -3.35 -11.80
N ALA A 178 46.36 -2.02 -11.83
CA ALA A 178 47.56 -1.28 -11.43
C ALA A 178 47.79 -1.33 -9.90
N LEU A 179 46.71 -1.38 -9.10
CA LEU A 179 46.75 -1.50 -7.64
C LEU A 179 47.08 -2.93 -7.14
N ASN A 180 46.60 -3.98 -7.81
CA ASN A 180 46.60 -5.36 -7.30
C ASN A 180 47.21 -6.42 -8.23
N GLY A 181 47.66 -6.06 -9.43
CA GLY A 181 48.05 -7.04 -10.45
C GLY A 181 46.84 -7.80 -11.02
N PHE A 182 47.02 -9.09 -11.33
CA PHE A 182 46.03 -9.89 -12.06
C PHE A 182 44.94 -10.57 -11.19
N GLN A 183 44.98 -10.44 -9.86
CA GLN A 183 43.98 -11.05 -8.97
C GLN A 183 42.66 -10.26 -8.97
N THR A 184 41.55 -10.90 -9.35
CA THR A 184 40.35 -10.22 -9.89
C THR A 184 39.03 -10.66 -9.23
N PHE A 185 38.99 -10.74 -7.91
CA PHE A 185 37.73 -10.95 -7.15
C PHE A 185 37.16 -9.64 -6.60
N ASN A 186 35.82 -9.51 -6.65
CA ASN A 186 35.12 -8.25 -6.29
C ASN A 186 35.36 -7.77 -4.85
N HIS A 187 35.52 -8.67 -3.89
CA HIS A 187 35.77 -8.30 -2.49
C HIS A 187 37.18 -7.70 -2.30
N ILE A 188 38.20 -8.38 -2.82
CA ILE A 188 39.61 -7.93 -2.82
C ILE A 188 39.71 -6.53 -3.44
N ARG A 189 38.97 -6.27 -4.52
CA ARG A 189 38.89 -4.96 -5.18
C ARG A 189 38.51 -3.82 -4.23
N PHE A 190 37.40 -3.96 -3.51
CA PHE A 190 36.95 -2.92 -2.55
C PHE A 190 37.90 -2.80 -1.36
N GLU A 191 38.36 -3.94 -0.85
CA GLU A 191 39.25 -4.03 0.31
C GLU A 191 40.63 -3.40 0.05
N SER A 192 41.24 -3.63 -1.12
CA SER A 192 42.52 -3.02 -1.47
C SER A 192 42.47 -1.51 -1.65
N ILE A 193 41.40 -0.97 -2.25
CA ILE A 193 41.24 0.50 -2.35
C ILE A 193 41.02 1.08 -0.95
N ALA A 194 40.27 0.39 -0.08
CA ALA A 194 40.15 0.80 1.32
C ALA A 194 41.50 0.77 2.05
N ASN A 195 42.27 -0.32 1.92
CA ASN A 195 43.59 -0.48 2.54
C ASN A 195 44.64 0.52 2.01
N MET A 196 44.42 1.10 0.84
CA MET A 196 45.19 2.23 0.32
C MET A 196 44.74 3.55 0.97
N LEU A 197 43.44 3.86 0.95
CA LEU A 197 42.88 5.09 1.54
C LEU A 197 43.02 5.14 3.08
N SER A 198 43.05 4.00 3.78
CA SER A 198 43.22 3.91 5.24
C SER A 198 44.63 4.29 5.73
N LYS A 199 45.58 4.41 4.80
CA LYS A 199 46.96 4.89 5.02
C LYS A 199 47.07 6.41 4.84
N LEU A 200 46.13 7.04 4.11
CA LEU A 200 46.09 8.48 3.85
C LEU A 200 45.21 9.17 4.90
N ARG A 201 45.58 9.05 6.18
CA ARG A 201 44.71 9.41 7.31
C ARG A 201 44.45 10.91 7.39
N ASP A 202 45.47 11.70 7.17
CA ASP A 202 45.43 13.15 7.36
C ASP A 202 45.15 13.92 6.05
N SER A 203 45.09 13.21 4.92
CA SER A 203 44.87 13.80 3.59
C SER A 203 43.40 14.14 3.31
N ASN A 204 43.15 15.24 2.59
CA ASN A 204 41.82 15.58 2.07
C ASN A 204 41.43 14.75 0.82
N GLU A 205 40.21 14.92 0.31
CA GLU A 205 39.71 14.12 -0.82
C GLU A 205 40.52 14.36 -2.11
N GLU A 206 40.95 15.60 -2.37
CA GLU A 206 41.74 15.96 -3.56
C GLU A 206 43.16 15.37 -3.49
N GLU A 207 43.80 15.41 -2.32
CA GLU A 207 45.10 14.77 -2.05
C GLU A 207 45.03 13.24 -2.16
N ALA A 208 43.94 12.65 -1.65
CA ALA A 208 43.69 11.22 -1.77
C ALA A 208 43.45 10.81 -3.23
N LEU A 209 42.72 11.64 -4.01
CA LEU A 209 42.55 11.46 -5.46
C LEU A 209 43.90 11.55 -6.18
N LYS A 210 44.72 12.57 -5.87
CA LYS A 210 46.08 12.75 -6.42
C LYS A 210 47.01 11.58 -6.06
N CYS A 211 46.89 10.99 -4.87
CA CYS A 211 47.65 9.79 -4.51
C CYS A 211 47.14 8.54 -5.23
N ALA A 212 45.84 8.37 -5.41
CA ALA A 212 45.28 7.28 -6.21
C ALA A 212 45.74 7.37 -7.68
N LEU A 213 45.67 8.54 -8.31
CA LEU A 213 46.06 8.74 -9.71
C LEU A 213 47.53 8.39 -9.99
N LYS A 214 48.45 8.59 -9.03
CA LYS A 214 49.88 8.20 -9.15
C LYS A 214 50.10 6.70 -9.39
N ILE A 215 49.12 5.85 -9.08
CA ILE A 215 49.21 4.38 -9.25
C ILE A 215 49.06 3.97 -10.72
N MET A 216 48.42 4.80 -11.56
CA MET A 216 48.20 4.50 -12.98
C MET A 216 49.35 5.00 -13.86
N LYS A 217 49.88 4.12 -14.72
CA LYS A 217 51.03 4.41 -15.59
C LYS A 217 50.70 5.31 -16.79
N SER A 218 49.59 5.04 -17.49
CA SER A 218 49.13 5.86 -18.63
C SER A 218 48.77 7.28 -18.19
N ALA A 219 49.17 8.30 -18.96
CA ALA A 219 48.75 9.68 -18.74
C ALA A 219 47.26 9.88 -19.14
N GLU A 220 46.85 9.30 -20.25
CA GLU A 220 45.47 9.36 -20.75
C GLU A 220 44.48 8.74 -19.75
N ASN A 221 44.74 7.51 -19.29
CA ASN A 221 43.81 6.83 -18.37
C ASN A 221 43.81 7.48 -16.97
N ARG A 222 44.87 8.21 -16.60
CA ARG A 222 44.88 9.07 -15.40
C ARG A 222 43.93 10.24 -15.57
N GLU A 223 44.00 10.95 -16.68
CA GLU A 223 43.12 12.11 -16.91
C GLU A 223 41.67 11.68 -17.13
N GLN A 224 41.41 10.56 -17.83
CA GLN A 224 40.07 9.97 -17.91
C GLN A 224 39.54 9.56 -16.53
N LEU A 225 40.34 8.91 -15.66
CA LEU A 225 39.91 8.59 -14.31
C LEU A 225 39.70 9.83 -13.45
N ARG A 226 40.57 10.84 -13.59
CA ARG A 226 40.44 12.12 -12.89
C ARG A 226 39.13 12.80 -13.28
N GLN A 227 38.85 12.95 -14.56
CA GLN A 227 37.61 13.55 -15.07
C GLN A 227 36.37 12.72 -14.69
N ALA A 228 36.42 11.38 -14.75
CA ALA A 228 35.30 10.53 -14.37
C ALA A 228 35.03 10.56 -12.84
N VAL A 229 36.07 10.62 -12.01
CA VAL A 229 35.95 10.80 -10.56
C VAL A 229 35.48 12.21 -10.22
N GLU A 230 36.03 13.26 -10.83
CA GLU A 230 35.63 14.65 -10.63
C GLU A 230 34.20 14.91 -11.10
N LEU A 231 33.77 14.35 -12.25
CA LEU A 231 32.37 14.36 -12.66
C LEU A 231 31.49 13.56 -11.70
N SER A 232 31.97 12.44 -11.14
CA SER A 232 31.25 11.73 -10.08
C SER A 232 31.10 12.56 -8.81
N LEU A 233 32.11 13.37 -8.45
CA LEU A 233 32.13 14.26 -7.30
C LEU A 233 31.30 15.53 -7.55
N GLN A 234 31.25 16.04 -8.78
CA GLN A 234 30.31 17.09 -9.22
C GLN A 234 28.88 16.58 -9.35
N GLU A 235 28.69 15.29 -9.62
CA GLU A 235 27.42 14.58 -9.44
C GLU A 235 27.28 13.99 -8.03
N TYR A 236 28.14 14.46 -7.12
CA TYR A 236 27.80 14.70 -5.75
C TYR A 236 27.31 16.18 -5.51
N THR A 237 27.21 17.09 -6.51
CA THR A 237 26.63 18.50 -6.50
C THR A 237 25.40 18.79 -7.45
N LEU A 238 24.65 19.93 -7.32
CA LEU A 238 23.20 20.05 -7.74
C LEU A 238 22.41 21.42 -7.75
N SER A 239 21.14 21.50 -8.27
CA SER A 239 20.28 22.75 -8.48
C SER A 239 18.73 22.64 -8.83
N GLU A 240 18.00 23.76 -9.04
CA GLU A 240 16.50 24.00 -9.04
C GLU A 240 15.56 23.60 -10.25
N SER A 241 14.20 23.78 -10.19
CA SER A 241 13.17 23.11 -11.05
C SER A 241 11.89 23.87 -11.57
N ASN A 242 11.38 23.64 -12.79
CA ASN A 242 10.27 24.43 -13.41
C ASN A 242 8.87 23.75 -13.39
N LEU A 243 8.29 23.42 -12.24
CA LEU A 243 7.15 22.46 -12.19
C LEU A 243 5.79 23.00 -11.73
N SER A 244 5.70 24.22 -11.19
CA SER A 244 4.52 24.60 -10.39
C SER A 244 3.39 25.26 -11.20
N GLY A 245 3.66 26.30 -12.00
CA GLY A 245 2.62 27.09 -12.69
C GLY A 245 1.69 26.32 -13.65
N TYR A 246 2.02 25.09 -14.05
CA TYR A 246 1.04 24.23 -14.74
C TYR A 246 -0.07 23.69 -13.81
N PHE A 247 0.26 23.41 -12.54
CA PHE A 247 -0.68 22.91 -11.54
C PHE A 247 -1.48 24.01 -10.84
N GLN A 248 -1.16 25.27 -11.14
CA GLN A 248 -1.80 26.48 -10.59
C GLN A 248 -2.62 27.17 -11.68
N ASP A 249 -2.06 27.38 -12.87
CA ASP A 249 -2.61 28.27 -13.91
C ASP A 249 -2.97 27.56 -15.24
N ASP A 250 -2.94 26.22 -15.29
CA ASP A 250 -2.93 25.37 -16.52
C ASP A 250 -1.83 25.75 -17.55
N ILE A 251 -0.83 26.57 -17.17
CA ILE A 251 0.15 27.11 -18.12
C ILE A 251 0.93 26.00 -18.85
N VAL A 252 0.74 25.96 -20.18
CA VAL A 252 1.29 24.93 -21.08
C VAL A 252 2.68 25.32 -21.59
N SER A 253 3.55 25.85 -20.72
CA SER A 253 4.94 26.17 -21.05
C SER A 253 5.81 24.90 -21.16
N SER A 254 6.74 24.88 -22.12
CA SER A 254 7.63 23.75 -22.39
C SER A 254 8.96 24.24 -22.96
N SER A 255 10.08 23.76 -22.43
CA SER A 255 11.40 23.90 -23.06
C SER A 255 11.68 22.83 -24.12
N LEU A 256 10.82 21.80 -24.23
CA LEU A 256 10.90 20.81 -25.30
C LEU A 256 10.43 21.44 -26.60
N ARG A 257 11.34 21.47 -27.59
CA ARG A 257 11.13 21.86 -28.98
C ARG A 257 11.06 20.61 -29.85
N THR A 258 10.50 20.70 -31.05
CA THR A 258 10.55 19.60 -32.03
C THR A 258 11.97 19.42 -32.58
N GLN A 259 12.22 18.34 -33.34
CA GLN A 259 13.48 18.14 -34.08
C GLN A 259 13.81 19.29 -35.04
N SER A 260 12.78 19.99 -35.53
CA SER A 260 12.90 21.22 -36.35
C SER A 260 12.86 22.51 -35.50
N ASN A 261 13.22 22.41 -34.22
CA ASN A 261 13.24 23.47 -33.20
C ASN A 261 11.92 24.25 -33.01
N ARG A 262 10.77 23.67 -33.37
CA ARG A 262 9.46 24.33 -33.28
C ARG A 262 8.76 24.08 -31.96
N GLU A 263 7.72 24.85 -31.69
CA GLU A 263 6.85 24.61 -30.54
C GLU A 263 5.88 23.46 -30.83
N ILE A 264 5.62 22.65 -29.80
CA ILE A 264 4.67 21.53 -29.90
C ILE A 264 3.27 22.09 -29.70
N ASN A 265 2.35 21.79 -30.62
CA ASN A 265 0.95 22.23 -30.60
C ASN A 265 0.34 22.13 -29.19
N GLN A 266 -0.27 23.20 -28.66
CA GLN A 266 -0.80 23.21 -27.30
C GLN A 266 -1.79 22.08 -27.03
N TRP A 267 -2.62 21.71 -28.01
CA TRP A 267 -3.57 20.60 -27.87
C TRP A 267 -2.86 19.26 -27.59
N VAL A 268 -1.72 19.02 -28.24
CA VAL A 268 -0.85 17.85 -28.02
C VAL A 268 -0.23 17.88 -26.62
N LEU A 269 0.31 19.03 -26.20
CA LEU A 269 0.89 19.18 -24.85
C LEU A 269 -0.15 18.98 -23.74
N ARG A 270 -1.39 19.45 -23.92
CA ARG A 270 -2.51 19.18 -22.98
C ARG A 270 -2.90 17.70 -22.99
N ARG A 271 -3.04 17.07 -24.17
CA ARG A 271 -3.33 15.62 -24.29
C ARG A 271 -2.24 14.77 -23.63
N PHE A 272 -0.97 15.10 -23.80
CA PHE A 272 0.17 14.41 -23.17
C PHE A 272 0.16 14.53 -21.65
N ARG A 273 -0.08 15.73 -21.11
CA ARG A 273 -0.20 15.94 -19.66
C ARG A 273 -1.39 15.18 -19.06
N ASN A 274 -2.49 15.06 -19.82
CA ASN A 274 -3.68 14.29 -19.48
C ASN A 274 -3.59 12.77 -19.79
N GLY A 275 -2.42 12.25 -20.17
CA GLY A 275 -2.20 10.82 -20.46
C GLY A 275 -2.86 10.28 -21.74
N LYS A 276 -3.45 11.15 -22.57
CA LYS A 276 -4.15 10.83 -23.84
C LYS A 276 -3.28 11.10 -25.08
N PHE A 277 -1.97 10.99 -24.91
CA PHE A 277 -0.92 11.07 -25.93
C PHE A 277 0.32 10.39 -25.33
N SER A 278 1.06 9.55 -26.06
CA SER A 278 2.13 8.77 -25.44
C SER A 278 3.47 9.50 -25.37
N SER A 279 4.31 9.13 -24.40
CA SER A 279 5.71 9.57 -24.30
C SER A 279 6.48 9.24 -25.58
N LYS A 280 6.23 8.08 -26.20
CA LYS A 280 6.83 7.70 -27.48
C LYS A 280 6.46 8.67 -28.62
N CYS A 281 5.23 9.18 -28.67
CA CYS A 281 4.86 10.23 -29.64
C CYS A 281 5.58 11.57 -29.36
N ILE A 282 5.82 11.93 -28.09
CA ILE A 282 6.58 13.14 -27.74
C ILE A 282 8.09 12.96 -28.02
N SER A 283 8.69 11.82 -27.71
CA SER A 283 10.07 11.50 -28.09
C SER A 283 10.26 11.51 -29.61
N SER A 284 9.25 11.04 -30.37
CA SER A 284 9.24 11.12 -31.84
C SER A 284 9.32 12.57 -32.32
N LEU A 285 8.52 13.47 -31.73
CA LEU A 285 8.55 14.90 -32.06
C LEU A 285 9.85 15.60 -31.63
N THR A 286 10.48 15.19 -30.53
CA THR A 286 11.54 15.96 -29.84
C THR A 286 12.95 15.48 -30.15
N SER A 287 13.33 14.28 -29.67
CA SER A 287 14.67 13.72 -29.86
C SER A 287 14.79 12.84 -31.11
N GLY A 288 13.66 12.35 -31.63
CA GLY A 288 13.59 11.29 -32.63
C GLY A 288 13.98 9.90 -32.11
N LYS A 289 14.34 9.76 -30.82
CA LYS A 289 14.90 8.53 -30.26
C LYS A 289 13.89 7.73 -29.47
N LEU A 290 13.65 6.49 -29.90
CA LEU A 290 12.61 5.61 -29.38
C LEU A 290 13.18 4.24 -29.02
N PHE A 291 13.29 3.96 -27.72
CA PHE A 291 13.45 2.57 -27.26
C PHE A 291 12.07 1.91 -27.24
N LEU A 292 11.91 0.84 -28.00
CA LEU A 292 10.69 0.05 -28.00
C LEU A 292 10.65 -0.83 -26.75
N GLU A 293 9.44 -1.13 -26.27
CA GLU A 293 9.30 -2.07 -25.16
C GLU A 293 9.37 -3.48 -25.76
N ILE A 294 10.30 -4.29 -25.26
CA ILE A 294 10.49 -5.68 -25.68
C ILE A 294 9.53 -6.52 -24.80
N PRO A 295 8.44 -7.09 -25.34
CA PRO A 295 7.58 -8.00 -24.59
C PRO A 295 8.31 -9.31 -24.28
N VAL A 296 7.74 -10.15 -23.41
CA VAL A 296 8.17 -11.55 -23.31
C VAL A 296 7.70 -12.27 -24.59
N GLU A 297 8.67 -12.66 -25.43
CA GLU A 297 8.44 -13.13 -26.80
C GLU A 297 9.53 -14.13 -27.23
N ASN A 298 9.42 -14.69 -28.44
CA ASN A 298 10.43 -15.61 -28.95
C ASN A 298 11.59 -14.83 -29.58
N CYS A 299 12.69 -14.62 -28.84
CA CYS A 299 13.85 -13.88 -29.33
C CYS A 299 14.59 -14.53 -30.53
N ARG A 300 14.18 -15.72 -30.99
CA ARG A 300 14.64 -16.32 -32.26
C ARG A 300 13.84 -15.83 -33.49
N GLU A 301 12.62 -15.36 -33.29
CA GLU A 301 11.78 -14.73 -34.31
C GLU A 301 12.12 -13.23 -34.43
N ILE A 302 11.58 -12.55 -35.45
CA ILE A 302 11.63 -11.08 -35.49
C ILE A 302 10.83 -10.46 -34.32
N SER A 303 11.17 -9.22 -33.96
CA SER A 303 10.50 -8.51 -32.86
C SER A 303 8.98 -8.42 -33.07
N ALA A 304 8.22 -8.69 -32.01
CA ALA A 304 6.78 -8.45 -31.99
C ALA A 304 6.42 -6.97 -32.23
N ASN A 305 7.36 -6.03 -32.06
CA ASN A 305 7.18 -4.64 -32.48
C ASN A 305 7.21 -4.45 -34.01
N CYS A 306 7.64 -5.43 -34.82
CA CYS A 306 7.63 -5.34 -36.28
C CYS A 306 6.21 -5.41 -36.87
N CYS A 307 5.33 -6.26 -36.36
CA CYS A 307 3.96 -6.40 -36.90
C CYS A 307 3.17 -5.07 -36.85
N SER A 308 3.35 -4.27 -35.80
CA SER A 308 2.72 -2.96 -35.63
C SER A 308 3.50 -1.78 -36.26
N LYS A 309 4.59 -2.03 -37.00
CA LYS A 309 5.45 -0.99 -37.58
C LYS A 309 4.70 -0.10 -38.58
N ARG A 310 3.71 -0.61 -39.33
CA ARG A 310 2.85 0.23 -40.21
C ARG A 310 2.05 1.25 -39.40
N LEU A 311 1.41 0.82 -38.32
CA LEU A 311 0.65 1.71 -37.42
C LEU A 311 1.54 2.82 -36.84
N ARG A 312 2.77 2.49 -36.42
CA ARG A 312 3.74 3.50 -35.97
C ARG A 312 4.16 4.45 -37.09
N ARG A 313 4.40 3.97 -38.32
CA ARG A 313 4.65 4.85 -39.48
C ARG A 313 3.48 5.80 -39.75
N CYS A 314 2.22 5.35 -39.63
CA CYS A 314 1.04 6.21 -39.76
C CYS A 314 0.99 7.28 -38.67
N VAL A 315 1.29 6.92 -37.42
CA VAL A 315 1.44 7.89 -36.30
C VAL A 315 2.57 8.89 -36.58
N TYR A 316 3.73 8.45 -37.08
CA TYR A 316 4.82 9.36 -37.47
C TYR A 316 4.44 10.26 -38.65
N GLY A 317 3.57 9.80 -39.57
CA GLY A 317 3.00 10.61 -40.64
C GLY A 317 2.16 11.77 -40.09
N ILE A 318 1.19 11.47 -39.22
CA ILE A 318 0.38 12.49 -38.51
C ILE A 318 1.31 13.48 -37.80
N LEU A 319 2.20 12.98 -36.94
CA LEU A 319 3.10 13.79 -36.11
C LEU A 319 4.02 14.72 -36.93
N ASN A 320 4.41 14.30 -38.13
CA ASN A 320 5.28 15.09 -38.99
C ASN A 320 4.61 16.35 -39.55
N ASP A 321 3.27 16.37 -39.63
CA ASP A 321 2.47 17.59 -39.88
C ASP A 321 2.77 18.21 -41.27
N ALA A 322 3.11 17.36 -42.24
CA ALA A 322 3.83 17.72 -43.47
C ALA A 322 2.96 18.34 -44.57
N GLU A 323 1.67 18.04 -44.64
CA GLU A 323 0.78 18.62 -45.67
C GLU A 323 0.54 20.12 -45.42
N THR A 324 0.80 20.58 -44.19
CA THR A 324 0.62 21.99 -43.77
C THR A 324 1.91 22.79 -43.68
N LYS A 325 3.10 22.16 -43.82
CA LYS A 325 4.40 22.76 -43.48
C LYS A 325 5.52 22.29 -44.40
N ALA A 326 6.19 23.25 -45.07
CA ALA A 326 7.24 23.01 -46.06
C ALA A 326 8.45 22.18 -45.57
N GLU A 327 8.73 22.21 -44.27
CA GLU A 327 9.60 21.23 -43.59
C GLU A 327 8.79 20.67 -42.42
N GLY A 328 8.80 19.37 -42.20
CA GLY A 328 8.00 18.71 -41.15
C GLY A 328 8.52 18.93 -39.72
N ASN A 329 7.79 18.38 -38.73
CA ASN A 329 8.20 18.40 -37.32
C ASN A 329 9.29 17.35 -36.99
N ILE A 330 9.46 16.32 -37.84
CA ILE A 330 10.33 15.17 -37.64
C ILE A 330 11.39 15.13 -38.73
N LYS A 331 12.67 15.01 -38.36
CA LYS A 331 13.80 14.86 -39.30
C LYS A 331 14.26 13.40 -39.42
N VAL A 332 14.30 12.68 -38.29
CA VAL A 332 14.63 11.25 -38.23
C VAL A 332 13.84 10.58 -37.10
N ILE A 333 13.45 9.32 -37.27
CA ILE A 333 13.05 8.46 -36.16
C ILE A 333 14.04 7.30 -36.09
N GLN A 334 14.66 7.13 -34.92
CA GLN A 334 15.55 6.03 -34.57
C GLN A 334 14.80 5.12 -33.60
N GLU A 335 14.34 3.96 -34.08
CA GLU A 335 13.76 2.90 -33.24
C GLU A 335 14.88 1.94 -32.81
N TRP A 336 15.15 1.88 -31.50
CA TRP A 336 15.90 0.81 -30.87
C TRP A 336 14.93 -0.32 -30.51
N ASP A 337 15.12 -1.47 -31.15
CA ASP A 337 14.32 -2.69 -30.99
C ASP A 337 15.28 -3.88 -30.88
N ARG A 338 14.78 -5.06 -30.49
CA ARG A 338 15.64 -6.23 -30.37
C ARG A 338 15.96 -6.87 -31.73
N GLU A 339 17.21 -7.30 -31.89
CA GLU A 339 17.64 -8.22 -32.94
C GLU A 339 18.39 -9.37 -32.26
N GLY A 340 17.78 -10.57 -32.30
CA GLY A 340 18.17 -11.68 -31.43
C GLY A 340 18.11 -11.30 -29.94
N LEU A 341 19.26 -11.34 -29.28
CA LEU A 341 19.47 -10.92 -27.89
C LEU A 341 20.18 -9.54 -27.77
N SER A 342 20.41 -8.86 -28.90
CA SER A 342 20.99 -7.51 -28.95
C SER A 342 19.90 -6.45 -29.14
N VAL A 343 20.20 -5.18 -28.85
CA VAL A 343 19.32 -4.05 -29.19
C VAL A 343 19.98 -3.27 -30.32
N GLN A 344 19.29 -3.17 -31.47
CA GLN A 344 19.81 -2.54 -32.68
C GLN A 344 19.01 -1.28 -33.03
N GLN A 345 19.70 -0.29 -33.59
CA GLN A 345 19.09 0.98 -34.01
C GLN A 345 18.66 0.90 -35.48
N SER A 346 17.37 1.06 -35.76
CA SER A 346 16.83 1.18 -37.11
C SER A 346 16.27 2.58 -37.37
N ILE A 347 16.39 3.09 -38.59
CA ILE A 347 15.75 4.35 -39.01
C ILE A 347 14.38 4.05 -39.62
N VAL A 348 13.34 4.72 -39.14
CA VAL A 348 11.96 4.50 -39.58
C VAL A 348 11.39 5.77 -40.22
N LYS A 349 11.11 5.71 -41.52
CA LYS A 349 10.47 6.83 -42.25
C LYS A 349 8.97 6.90 -41.91
N PRO A 350 8.38 8.11 -41.78
CA PRO A 350 6.93 8.30 -41.74
C PRO A 350 6.18 7.59 -42.89
N TYR A 351 4.87 7.40 -42.73
CA TYR A 351 3.98 6.97 -43.80
C TYR A 351 3.62 8.15 -44.69
N GLN A 352 3.61 7.96 -46.01
CA GLN A 352 3.48 9.05 -47.02
C GLN A 352 2.56 8.66 -48.20
N GLU A 353 1.86 7.52 -48.13
CA GLU A 353 1.09 6.94 -49.25
C GLU A 353 -0.41 7.00 -48.96
N GLY A 354 -1.08 8.00 -49.52
CA GLY A 354 -2.47 8.37 -49.21
C GLY A 354 -2.56 9.53 -48.22
N VAL A 355 -3.75 10.11 -48.07
CA VAL A 355 -4.00 11.29 -47.22
C VAL A 355 -3.80 10.92 -45.75
N VAL A 356 -2.75 11.46 -45.11
CA VAL A 356 -2.44 11.21 -43.69
C VAL A 356 -2.65 12.51 -42.93
N PRO A 357 -3.71 12.63 -42.12
CA PRO A 357 -4.11 13.92 -41.58
C PRO A 357 -3.01 14.53 -40.71
N SER A 358 -2.51 15.69 -41.15
CA SER A 358 -1.49 16.46 -40.44
C SER A 358 -1.90 16.82 -39.00
N LEU A 359 -0.95 16.74 -38.05
CA LEU A 359 -1.16 16.97 -36.60
C LEU A 359 -1.88 18.29 -36.24
N SER A 360 -1.73 19.32 -37.07
CA SER A 360 -2.44 20.59 -36.94
C SER A 360 -3.92 20.51 -37.31
N LEU A 361 -4.29 19.65 -38.26
CA LEU A 361 -5.66 19.51 -38.80
C LEU A 361 -6.53 18.55 -37.99
N ILE A 362 -5.94 17.59 -37.27
CA ILE A 362 -6.63 16.60 -36.42
C ILE A 362 -7.82 17.16 -35.59
N PRO A 363 -7.74 18.34 -34.93
CA PRO A 363 -8.85 18.86 -34.14
C PRO A 363 -10.09 19.25 -34.95
N TYR A 364 -9.93 19.49 -36.26
CA TYR A 364 -10.95 20.06 -37.15
C TYR A 364 -11.68 19.00 -37.99
N LEU A 365 -11.08 17.81 -38.19
CA LEU A 365 -11.73 16.67 -38.85
C LEU A 365 -13.02 16.26 -38.13
N ASP A 366 -14.01 15.71 -38.83
CA ASP A 366 -15.21 15.16 -38.20
C ASP A 366 -14.98 13.75 -37.57
N LEU A 367 -15.98 13.24 -36.86
CA LEU A 367 -15.89 11.93 -36.20
C LEU A 367 -15.82 10.76 -37.19
N GLY A 368 -16.53 10.85 -38.31
CA GLY A 368 -16.52 9.88 -39.40
C GLY A 368 -15.16 9.83 -40.10
N GLU A 369 -14.57 10.98 -40.44
CA GLU A 369 -13.22 11.06 -41.02
C GLU A 369 -12.17 10.39 -40.12
N ARG A 370 -12.21 10.69 -38.81
CA ARG A 370 -11.32 10.09 -37.81
C ARG A 370 -11.55 8.57 -37.66
N VAL A 371 -12.79 8.09 -37.73
CA VAL A 371 -13.11 6.63 -37.76
C VAL A 371 -12.61 5.98 -39.05
N ASN A 372 -12.82 6.62 -40.20
CA ASN A 372 -12.40 6.11 -41.51
C ASN A 372 -10.88 5.97 -41.57
N PHE A 373 -10.11 6.99 -41.16
CA PHE A 373 -8.65 6.89 -41.13
C PHE A 373 -8.14 5.84 -40.13
N LEU A 374 -8.80 5.69 -38.96
CA LEU A 374 -8.49 4.62 -38.01
C LEU A 374 -8.67 3.22 -38.64
N LEU A 375 -9.79 2.99 -39.33
CA LEU A 375 -10.09 1.70 -39.97
C LEU A 375 -9.21 1.44 -41.21
N PHE A 376 -8.87 2.47 -41.97
CA PHE A 376 -7.90 2.41 -43.08
C PHE A 376 -6.50 2.00 -42.58
N ALA A 377 -5.98 2.67 -41.56
CA ALA A 377 -4.66 2.36 -41.00
C ALA A 377 -4.61 0.98 -40.32
N LEU A 378 -5.73 0.51 -39.77
CA LEU A 378 -5.90 -0.85 -39.26
C LEU A 378 -6.30 -1.87 -40.34
N ASP A 379 -6.39 -1.49 -41.62
CA ASP A 379 -6.69 -2.40 -42.75
C ASP A 379 -7.94 -3.27 -42.49
N SER A 380 -8.96 -2.64 -41.90
CA SER A 380 -10.11 -3.30 -41.27
C SER A 380 -11.45 -2.63 -41.59
N ASP A 381 -11.48 -1.74 -42.58
CA ASP A 381 -12.69 -1.07 -43.01
C ASP A 381 -13.65 -2.05 -43.72
N THR A 382 -14.60 -2.58 -42.96
CA THR A 382 -15.56 -3.59 -43.41
C THR A 382 -16.92 -3.43 -42.73
N THR A 383 -17.96 -3.87 -43.42
CA THR A 383 -19.36 -3.88 -42.97
C THR A 383 -19.51 -4.48 -41.57
N ALA A 384 -18.96 -5.67 -41.34
CA ALA A 384 -19.01 -6.35 -40.05
C ALA A 384 -18.33 -5.56 -38.92
N VAL A 385 -17.12 -5.04 -39.15
CA VAL A 385 -16.38 -4.22 -38.16
C VAL A 385 -17.10 -2.89 -37.87
N ARG A 386 -17.78 -2.29 -38.85
CA ARG A 386 -18.58 -1.06 -38.65
C ARG A 386 -19.90 -1.30 -37.89
N PHE A 387 -20.52 -2.48 -38.03
CA PHE A 387 -21.75 -2.81 -37.30
C PHE A 387 -21.52 -3.31 -35.87
N LEU A 388 -20.29 -3.68 -35.50
CA LEU A 388 -19.93 -3.94 -34.10
C LEU A 388 -20.22 -2.72 -33.21
N GLY A 389 -20.79 -2.97 -32.02
CA GLY A 389 -20.99 -1.91 -31.01
C GLY A 389 -19.66 -1.23 -30.65
N LYS A 390 -19.63 0.12 -30.67
CA LYS A 390 -18.41 0.96 -30.70
C LYS A 390 -17.22 0.53 -29.82
N ARG A 391 -17.47 -0.03 -28.62
CA ARG A 391 -16.45 -0.58 -27.69
C ARG A 391 -15.60 -1.72 -28.28
N PHE A 392 -16.08 -2.40 -29.33
CA PHE A 392 -15.42 -3.56 -29.94
C PHE A 392 -14.64 -3.22 -31.20
N ILE A 393 -14.93 -2.10 -31.87
CA ILE A 393 -14.36 -1.74 -33.18
C ILE A 393 -12.83 -1.76 -33.11
N LEU A 394 -12.22 -1.16 -32.09
CA LEU A 394 -10.76 -1.15 -31.93
C LEU A 394 -10.18 -2.55 -31.65
N ILE A 395 -10.92 -3.43 -30.96
CA ILE A 395 -10.47 -4.81 -30.66
C ILE A 395 -10.51 -5.65 -31.95
N ALA A 396 -11.65 -5.66 -32.65
CA ALA A 396 -11.84 -6.43 -33.88
C ALA A 396 -10.90 -5.95 -34.99
N ALA A 397 -10.77 -4.64 -35.20
CA ALA A 397 -9.83 -4.08 -36.16
C ALA A 397 -8.36 -4.39 -35.80
N SER A 398 -8.00 -4.37 -34.51
CA SER A 398 -6.65 -4.78 -34.07
C SER A 398 -6.40 -6.28 -34.28
N LEU A 399 -7.41 -7.15 -34.08
CA LEU A 399 -7.28 -8.60 -34.32
C LEU A 399 -7.24 -8.91 -35.83
N ARG A 400 -8.05 -8.24 -36.66
CA ARG A 400 -8.05 -8.36 -38.12
C ARG A 400 -6.73 -7.87 -38.73
N TYR A 401 -6.20 -6.74 -38.24
CA TYR A 401 -4.84 -6.30 -38.54
C TYR A 401 -3.79 -7.35 -38.14
N LEU A 402 -3.89 -7.90 -36.92
CA LEU A 402 -2.94 -8.91 -36.42
C LEU A 402 -2.92 -10.18 -37.29
N ILE A 403 -4.09 -10.69 -37.72
CA ILE A 403 -4.19 -11.83 -38.64
C ILE A 403 -3.44 -11.54 -39.95
N LYS A 404 -3.55 -10.32 -40.49
CA LYS A 404 -2.96 -9.92 -41.78
C LYS A 404 -1.46 -9.61 -41.72
N TYR A 405 -0.94 -9.19 -40.56
CA TYR A 405 0.42 -8.62 -40.43
C TYR A 405 1.33 -9.29 -39.38
N ALA A 406 0.91 -10.40 -38.77
CA ALA A 406 1.76 -11.15 -37.85
C ALA A 406 2.89 -11.92 -38.56
N HIS A 407 4.08 -11.91 -37.94
CA HIS A 407 5.23 -12.71 -38.35
C HIS A 407 6.02 -13.21 -37.11
N PRO A 408 6.10 -14.53 -36.87
CA PRO A 408 5.39 -15.60 -37.59
C PRO A 408 3.85 -15.43 -37.52
N PRO A 409 3.11 -15.98 -38.51
CA PRO A 409 1.64 -15.92 -38.54
C PRO A 409 0.99 -16.54 -37.31
N LEU A 410 -0.25 -16.14 -37.01
CA LEU A 410 -1.03 -16.73 -35.92
C LEU A 410 -1.53 -18.13 -36.30
N GLU A 411 -1.24 -19.12 -35.45
CA GLU A 411 -1.94 -20.40 -35.47
C GLU A 411 -3.41 -20.20 -35.06
N THR A 412 -4.33 -20.95 -35.66
CA THR A 412 -5.78 -20.82 -35.43
C THR A 412 -6.14 -20.92 -33.95
N ASN A 413 -5.49 -21.82 -33.20
CA ASN A 413 -5.71 -21.97 -31.77
C ASN A 413 -5.18 -20.77 -30.94
N HIS A 414 -4.15 -20.04 -31.39
CA HIS A 414 -3.72 -18.79 -30.74
C HIS A 414 -4.76 -17.69 -30.94
N LEU A 415 -5.32 -17.57 -32.14
CA LEU A 415 -6.38 -16.60 -32.45
C LEU A 415 -7.67 -16.89 -31.65
N ILE A 416 -8.08 -18.15 -31.63
CA ILE A 416 -9.26 -18.61 -30.86
C ILE A 416 -9.04 -18.40 -29.35
N ALA A 417 -7.84 -18.72 -28.83
CA ALA A 417 -7.50 -18.45 -27.43
C ALA A 417 -7.54 -16.95 -27.09
N LEU A 418 -7.05 -16.07 -27.98
CA LEU A 418 -7.16 -14.61 -27.83
C LEU A 418 -8.62 -14.15 -27.79
N LEU A 419 -9.45 -14.58 -28.74
CA LEU A 419 -10.88 -14.25 -28.77
C LEU A 419 -11.63 -14.77 -27.53
N CYS A 420 -11.43 -16.04 -27.15
CA CYS A 420 -12.02 -16.63 -25.95
C CYS A 420 -11.55 -15.92 -24.66
N CYS A 421 -10.32 -15.39 -24.65
CA CYS A 421 -9.83 -14.58 -23.55
C CYS A 421 -10.57 -13.23 -23.49
N CYS A 422 -10.68 -12.51 -24.61
CA CYS A 422 -11.41 -11.24 -24.72
C CYS A 422 -12.86 -11.34 -24.21
N VAL A 423 -13.64 -12.33 -24.66
CA VAL A 423 -15.09 -12.36 -24.38
C VAL A 423 -15.44 -12.75 -22.95
N ASN A 424 -14.70 -13.69 -22.35
CA ASN A 424 -14.89 -14.09 -20.96
C ASN A 424 -14.48 -12.93 -20.01
N LEU A 425 -13.35 -12.28 -20.30
CA LEU A 425 -12.88 -11.11 -19.55
C LEU A 425 -13.83 -9.91 -19.67
N GLU A 426 -14.56 -9.75 -20.78
CA GLU A 426 -15.50 -8.65 -20.93
C GLU A 426 -16.62 -8.71 -19.88
N LYS A 427 -17.25 -9.89 -19.74
CA LYS A 427 -18.23 -10.16 -18.67
C LYS A 427 -17.59 -10.18 -17.27
N GLY A 428 -16.32 -10.58 -17.18
CA GLY A 428 -15.68 -10.93 -15.91
C GLY A 428 -16.05 -12.33 -15.42
N GLU A 429 -16.45 -13.22 -16.33
CA GLU A 429 -16.52 -14.66 -16.07
C GLU A 429 -15.09 -15.19 -16.10
N LEU A 430 -14.50 -15.39 -14.90
CA LEU A 430 -13.24 -16.13 -14.77
C LEU A 430 -13.47 -17.57 -15.22
N TYR A 431 -12.53 -18.09 -16.02
CA TYR A 431 -12.59 -19.46 -16.55
C TYR A 431 -12.54 -20.48 -15.40
N ASN A 432 -13.70 -20.99 -14.99
CA ASN A 432 -13.90 -21.87 -13.84
C ASN A 432 -13.48 -23.34 -14.12
N GLY A 433 -12.34 -23.52 -14.79
CA GLY A 433 -11.60 -24.78 -14.69
C GLY A 433 -11.14 -24.95 -13.25
N LYS A 434 -11.63 -25.99 -12.55
CA LYS A 434 -11.33 -26.28 -11.15
C LYS A 434 -9.82 -26.48 -10.94
N GLU A 435 -9.10 -25.42 -10.56
CA GLU A 435 -7.73 -25.52 -10.07
C GLU A 435 -7.77 -26.12 -8.66
N ALA A 436 -7.60 -27.44 -8.58
CA ALA A 436 -7.18 -28.10 -7.35
C ALA A 436 -5.83 -27.53 -6.88
N THR A 437 -5.52 -27.67 -5.60
CA THR A 437 -4.34 -27.07 -4.97
C THR A 437 -3.03 -27.62 -5.52
N VAL A 438 -2.40 -26.88 -6.44
CA VAL A 438 -1.07 -27.17 -6.99
C VAL A 438 -0.18 -25.92 -6.89
N SER A 439 1.11 -26.14 -6.64
CA SER A 439 2.16 -25.11 -6.54
C SER A 439 2.27 -24.23 -7.80
N PRO A 440 2.72 -22.97 -7.70
CA PRO A 440 3.01 -22.12 -8.87
C PRO A 440 4.04 -22.67 -9.87
N TYR A 441 4.74 -23.77 -9.54
CA TYR A 441 5.81 -24.37 -10.35
C TYR A 441 5.50 -25.83 -10.76
N ARG A 442 4.47 -26.03 -11.59
CA ARG A 442 4.33 -27.14 -12.58
C ARG A 442 3.03 -26.96 -13.38
N SER A 443 3.13 -26.57 -14.65
CA SER A 443 2.19 -27.07 -15.67
C SER A 443 2.67 -28.45 -16.10
N LEU A 444 1.76 -29.35 -16.49
CA LEU A 444 2.12 -30.60 -17.16
C LEU A 444 2.31 -30.40 -18.68
N TRP A 445 1.92 -29.25 -19.23
CA TRP A 445 2.04 -28.94 -20.65
C TRP A 445 3.31 -28.14 -20.95
N PRO A 446 3.98 -28.37 -22.11
CA PRO A 446 5.12 -27.57 -22.54
C PRO A 446 4.77 -26.08 -22.65
N PHE A 447 5.73 -25.22 -22.31
CA PHE A 447 5.59 -23.77 -22.47
C PHE A 447 5.65 -23.40 -23.96
N ASP A 448 4.49 -23.08 -24.55
CA ASP A 448 4.38 -22.79 -25.98
C ASP A 448 4.97 -21.42 -26.35
N ILE A 449 6.21 -21.45 -26.82
CA ILE A 449 6.97 -20.26 -27.23
C ILE A 449 6.37 -19.55 -28.46
N ARG A 450 5.57 -20.25 -29.28
CA ARG A 450 4.89 -19.67 -30.47
C ARG A 450 3.59 -18.99 -30.07
N ALA A 451 2.88 -19.52 -29.07
CA ALA A 451 1.78 -18.82 -28.42
C ALA A 451 2.25 -17.52 -27.76
N VAL A 452 3.38 -17.56 -27.06
CA VAL A 452 4.00 -16.37 -26.43
C VAL A 452 4.36 -15.31 -27.48
N GLN A 453 4.96 -15.70 -28.61
CA GLN A 453 5.18 -14.80 -29.75
C GLN A 453 3.86 -14.20 -30.30
N SER A 454 2.82 -15.02 -30.45
CA SER A 454 1.51 -14.59 -30.96
C SER A 454 0.82 -13.60 -30.01
N PHE A 455 0.91 -13.84 -28.70
CA PHE A 455 0.37 -12.96 -27.66
C PHE A 455 1.20 -11.68 -27.48
N ALA A 456 2.51 -11.72 -27.71
CA ALA A 456 3.37 -10.54 -27.77
C ALA A 456 2.97 -9.63 -28.94
N GLN A 457 2.78 -10.20 -30.13
CA GLN A 457 2.33 -9.45 -31.32
C GLN A 457 0.95 -8.80 -31.09
N TRP A 458 -0.01 -9.51 -30.49
CA TRP A 458 -1.31 -8.93 -30.11
C TRP A 458 -1.17 -7.67 -29.24
N GLN A 459 -0.32 -7.73 -28.21
CA GLN A 459 -0.09 -6.60 -27.31
C GLN A 459 0.57 -5.42 -28.04
N CYS A 460 1.51 -5.66 -28.95
CA CYS A 460 2.14 -4.62 -29.78
C CYS A 460 1.15 -3.95 -30.77
N VAL A 461 0.29 -4.74 -31.43
CA VAL A 461 -0.75 -4.19 -32.31
C VAL A 461 -1.76 -3.37 -31.51
N LEU A 462 -2.33 -3.90 -30.43
CA LEU A 462 -3.33 -3.19 -29.63
C LEU A 462 -2.75 -1.91 -29.00
N ARG A 463 -1.49 -1.93 -28.54
CA ARG A 463 -0.76 -0.75 -28.04
C ARG A 463 -0.70 0.35 -29.11
N ASP A 464 -0.24 0.02 -30.31
CA ASP A 464 -0.01 1.02 -31.36
C ASP A 464 -1.32 1.44 -32.06
N ALA A 465 -2.36 0.59 -32.05
CA ALA A 465 -3.73 0.95 -32.40
C ALA A 465 -4.35 1.95 -31.40
N ILE A 466 -4.10 1.77 -30.09
CA ILE A 466 -4.51 2.74 -29.05
C ILE A 466 -3.71 4.04 -29.19
N HIS A 467 -2.40 3.99 -29.50
CA HIS A 467 -1.61 5.18 -29.83
C HIS A 467 -2.19 5.94 -31.02
N LEU A 468 -2.56 5.25 -32.10
CA LEU A 468 -3.21 5.86 -33.25
C LEU A 468 -4.57 6.48 -32.89
N ASN A 469 -5.42 5.74 -32.19
CA ASN A 469 -6.71 6.25 -31.70
C ASN A 469 -6.53 7.51 -30.82
N PHE A 470 -5.49 7.58 -29.98
CA PHE A 470 -5.16 8.79 -29.20
C PHE A 470 -4.68 9.97 -30.07
N ASN A 471 -3.92 9.71 -31.14
CA ASN A 471 -3.49 10.74 -32.09
C ASN A 471 -4.66 11.27 -32.93
N LEU A 472 -5.71 10.46 -33.15
CA LEU A 472 -6.94 10.84 -33.86
C LEU A 472 -8.04 11.44 -32.95
N LEU A 473 -7.73 11.76 -31.69
CA LEU A 473 -8.68 12.28 -30.68
C LEU A 473 -9.81 11.29 -30.27
N GLU A 474 -9.49 9.99 -30.19
CA GLU A 474 -10.35 8.90 -29.69
C GLU A 474 -11.69 8.71 -30.44
N PRO A 475 -11.68 8.57 -31.79
CA PRO A 475 -12.89 8.34 -32.59
C PRO A 475 -13.70 7.10 -32.19
N VAL A 476 -13.06 6.08 -31.62
CA VAL A 476 -13.73 4.94 -30.97
C VAL A 476 -13.32 4.83 -29.51
N PRO A 477 -14.19 4.33 -28.61
CA PRO A 477 -13.85 4.10 -27.22
C PRO A 477 -12.62 3.20 -27.07
N VAL A 478 -11.61 3.66 -26.32
CA VAL A 478 -10.49 2.80 -25.91
C VAL A 478 -11.03 1.70 -24.99
N PRO A 479 -10.78 0.42 -25.30
CA PRO A 479 -11.29 -0.68 -24.48
C PRO A 479 -10.56 -0.74 -23.13
N CYS A 480 -11.23 -1.24 -22.10
CA CYS A 480 -10.58 -1.49 -20.81
C CYS A 480 -9.49 -2.55 -20.97
N ILE A 481 -8.22 -2.17 -20.98
CA ILE A 481 -7.09 -3.06 -21.30
C ILE A 481 -7.05 -4.31 -20.39
N HIS A 482 -7.44 -4.18 -19.12
CA HIS A 482 -7.57 -5.30 -18.18
C HIS A 482 -8.69 -6.30 -18.52
N LYS A 483 -9.48 -6.04 -19.58
CA LYS A 483 -10.51 -6.91 -20.15
C LYS A 483 -10.18 -7.42 -21.57
N THR A 484 -9.10 -6.95 -22.21
CA THR A 484 -8.76 -7.35 -23.59
C THR A 484 -7.69 -8.43 -23.67
N PHE A 485 -6.98 -8.73 -22.58
CA PHE A 485 -6.01 -9.82 -22.54
C PHE A 485 -5.67 -10.24 -21.09
N ASN A 486 -5.41 -11.53 -20.89
CA ASN A 486 -4.82 -12.08 -19.67
C ASN A 486 -4.00 -13.32 -20.06
N GLY A 487 -2.68 -13.27 -19.87
CA GLY A 487 -1.76 -14.32 -20.29
C GLY A 487 -2.01 -15.69 -19.67
N LYS A 488 -2.29 -15.78 -18.34
CA LYS A 488 -2.59 -17.08 -17.70
C LYS A 488 -3.89 -17.68 -18.26
N MET A 489 -4.87 -16.84 -18.60
CA MET A 489 -6.12 -17.29 -19.18
C MET A 489 -5.98 -17.70 -20.65
N ALA A 490 -5.27 -16.92 -21.47
CA ALA A 490 -5.01 -17.25 -22.87
C ALA A 490 -4.22 -18.56 -23.01
N GLN A 491 -3.21 -18.80 -22.15
CA GLN A 491 -2.48 -20.05 -22.13
C GLN A 491 -3.37 -21.25 -21.77
N LYS A 492 -4.22 -21.13 -20.73
CA LYS A 492 -5.16 -22.20 -20.35
C LYS A 492 -6.22 -22.52 -21.41
N LEU A 493 -6.69 -21.49 -22.12
CA LEU A 493 -7.59 -21.66 -23.25
C LEU A 493 -6.87 -22.40 -24.39
N LEU A 494 -5.62 -22.06 -24.67
CA LEU A 494 -4.79 -22.77 -25.65
C LEU A 494 -4.52 -24.23 -25.25
N GLU A 495 -4.10 -24.50 -24.02
CA GLU A 495 -3.93 -25.86 -23.47
C GLU A 495 -5.23 -26.67 -23.62
N SER A 496 -6.40 -26.03 -23.45
CA SER A 496 -7.71 -26.67 -23.62
C SER A 496 -8.05 -26.94 -25.09
N LEU A 497 -7.74 -26.02 -26.01
CA LEU A 497 -7.89 -26.22 -27.47
C LEU A 497 -6.96 -27.33 -27.98
N GLN A 498 -5.72 -27.38 -27.48
CA GLN A 498 -4.73 -28.43 -27.79
C GLN A 498 -5.18 -29.82 -27.27
N GLN A 499 -6.05 -29.87 -26.25
CA GLN A 499 -6.75 -31.09 -25.80
C GLN A 499 -8.00 -31.44 -26.63
N GLY A 500 -8.22 -30.79 -27.79
CA GLY A 500 -9.34 -31.09 -28.69
C GLY A 500 -10.70 -30.50 -28.28
N ARG A 501 -10.74 -29.60 -27.29
CA ARG A 501 -11.99 -28.93 -26.87
C ARG A 501 -12.37 -27.81 -27.86
N THR A 502 -13.63 -27.73 -28.28
CA THR A 502 -14.10 -26.65 -29.18
C THR A 502 -14.37 -25.35 -28.40
N PRO A 503 -14.36 -24.17 -29.05
CA PRO A 503 -14.64 -22.88 -28.39
C PRO A 503 -15.95 -22.86 -27.62
N GLU A 504 -17.00 -23.51 -28.15
CA GLU A 504 -18.31 -23.66 -27.51
C GLU A 504 -18.19 -24.26 -26.10
N SER A 505 -17.33 -25.26 -25.93
CA SER A 505 -17.06 -25.92 -24.64
C SER A 505 -16.16 -25.12 -23.69
N LEU A 506 -15.54 -24.02 -24.17
CA LEU A 506 -14.67 -23.12 -23.41
C LEU A 506 -15.38 -21.83 -22.96
N LEU A 507 -16.59 -21.56 -23.46
CA LEU A 507 -17.33 -20.32 -23.21
C LEU A 507 -18.56 -20.59 -22.34
N CYS A 508 -18.48 -20.16 -21.08
CA CYS A 508 -19.37 -20.60 -19.99
C CYS A 508 -20.84 -20.12 -20.08
N SER A 509 -21.25 -19.43 -21.16
CA SER A 509 -22.57 -18.82 -21.27
C SER A 509 -22.97 -18.54 -22.73
N PRO A 510 -24.23 -18.78 -23.14
CA PRO A 510 -24.72 -18.49 -24.50
C PRO A 510 -24.50 -17.04 -24.96
N SER A 511 -24.53 -16.06 -24.05
CA SER A 511 -24.25 -14.65 -24.39
C SER A 511 -22.76 -14.34 -24.53
N VAL A 512 -21.86 -15.13 -23.91
CA VAL A 512 -20.41 -15.09 -24.21
C VAL A 512 -20.14 -15.78 -25.54
N LEU A 513 -20.80 -16.91 -25.81
CA LEU A 513 -20.70 -17.60 -27.10
C LEU A 513 -21.26 -16.76 -28.26
N SER A 514 -22.35 -16.02 -28.04
CA SER A 514 -22.87 -15.04 -29.00
C SER A 514 -21.88 -13.89 -29.23
N ARG A 515 -21.27 -13.35 -28.16
CA ARG A 515 -20.23 -12.30 -28.25
C ARG A 515 -18.97 -12.81 -28.96
N TYR A 516 -18.61 -14.07 -28.76
CA TYR A 516 -17.53 -14.75 -29.46
C TYR A 516 -17.87 -14.90 -30.93
N LYS A 517 -19.07 -15.38 -31.27
CA LYS A 517 -19.50 -15.51 -32.66
C LYS A 517 -19.53 -14.16 -33.36
N GLU A 518 -20.14 -13.11 -32.78
CA GLU A 518 -20.08 -11.73 -33.31
C GLU A 518 -18.64 -11.26 -33.59
N LEU A 519 -17.68 -11.49 -32.69
CA LEU A 519 -16.30 -11.05 -32.86
C LEU A 519 -15.47 -11.95 -33.78
N TYR A 520 -15.73 -13.26 -33.78
CA TYR A 520 -15.12 -14.24 -34.68
C TYR A 520 -15.55 -13.91 -36.11
N THR A 521 -16.86 -13.89 -36.39
CA THR A 521 -17.50 -13.37 -37.61
C THR A 521 -16.86 -12.04 -38.02
N ALA A 522 -16.82 -10.99 -37.20
CA ALA A 522 -16.25 -9.70 -37.61
C ALA A 522 -14.74 -9.71 -38.00
N ILE A 523 -13.96 -10.73 -37.60
CA ILE A 523 -12.54 -10.87 -38.01
C ILE A 523 -12.27 -12.00 -39.01
N THR A 524 -13.17 -12.99 -39.13
CA THR A 524 -13.07 -14.11 -40.09
C THR A 524 -13.99 -13.94 -41.30
N ASP A 525 -14.90 -12.96 -41.29
CA ASP A 525 -15.80 -12.67 -42.39
C ASP A 525 -14.99 -12.29 -43.63
N GLN A 526 -14.92 -13.26 -44.53
CA GLN A 526 -14.82 -13.09 -45.96
C GLN A 526 -16.23 -12.88 -46.54
N GLU A 527 -16.93 -11.85 -46.07
CA GLU A 527 -17.77 -11.14 -47.02
C GLU A 527 -16.85 -10.48 -48.05
N VAL A 528 -16.93 -10.99 -49.28
CA VAL A 528 -17.64 -10.18 -50.28
C VAL A 528 -19.06 -10.73 -50.37
N MET A 529 -19.98 -10.12 -49.61
CA MET A 529 -21.44 -10.25 -49.63
C MET A 529 -22.10 -11.66 -49.58
N GLY A 530 -22.71 -11.97 -48.42
CA GLY A 530 -24.11 -12.38 -48.40
C GLY A 530 -24.53 -13.84 -48.13
N VAL A 531 -25.40 -14.00 -47.11
CA VAL A 531 -26.50 -15.01 -47.01
C VAL A 531 -26.07 -16.51 -47.07
N PHE A 532 -26.91 -17.56 -47.06
CA PHE A 532 -28.39 -17.74 -46.99
C PHE A 532 -28.73 -18.97 -46.11
N GLY A 533 -29.97 -19.10 -45.62
CA GLY A 533 -30.57 -20.41 -45.25
C GLY A 533 -30.41 -20.97 -43.83
N LEU A 534 -29.60 -20.35 -42.94
CA LEU A 534 -29.25 -20.94 -41.63
C LEU A 534 -30.46 -21.29 -40.72
N PHE A 535 -31.56 -20.55 -40.75
CA PHE A 535 -32.75 -20.88 -39.94
C PHE A 535 -33.48 -22.12 -40.46
N SER A 536 -33.53 -22.31 -41.79
CA SER A 536 -34.08 -23.52 -42.42
C SER A 536 -33.20 -24.75 -42.16
N PHE A 537 -31.89 -24.55 -42.01
CA PHE A 537 -30.91 -25.59 -41.70
C PHE A 537 -31.03 -26.13 -40.27
N LEU A 538 -31.35 -25.28 -39.29
CA LEU A 538 -31.42 -25.66 -37.87
C LEU A 538 -32.80 -26.17 -37.41
N LYS A 539 -33.87 -25.88 -38.16
CA LYS A 539 -35.24 -26.26 -37.79
C LYS A 539 -35.51 -27.79 -37.72
N PRO A 540 -34.92 -28.67 -38.55
CA PRO A 540 -35.18 -30.12 -38.48
C PRO A 540 -34.47 -30.85 -37.33
N ILE A 541 -33.54 -30.19 -36.63
CA ILE A 541 -32.67 -30.83 -35.64
C ILE A 541 -33.31 -30.71 -34.26
N GLU A 542 -34.25 -31.62 -33.93
CA GLU A 542 -34.91 -31.60 -32.61
C GLU A 542 -33.92 -31.90 -31.46
N GLU A 543 -32.84 -32.62 -31.74
CA GLU A 543 -31.80 -33.04 -30.78
C GLU A 543 -31.07 -31.89 -30.07
N ILE A 544 -31.06 -30.68 -30.65
CA ILE A 544 -30.44 -29.48 -30.02
C ILE A 544 -31.40 -28.67 -29.14
N TRP A 545 -32.65 -29.12 -28.95
CA TRP A 545 -33.67 -28.43 -28.15
C TRP A 545 -34.11 -29.25 -26.94
N THR A 546 -33.35 -29.18 -25.85
CA THR A 546 -33.73 -29.81 -24.57
C THR A 546 -34.56 -28.87 -23.69
N THR A 547 -35.80 -29.24 -23.40
CA THR A 547 -36.62 -28.57 -22.37
C THR A 547 -36.05 -28.86 -20.98
N ILE A 548 -35.84 -27.82 -20.17
CA ILE A 548 -35.22 -27.94 -18.83
C ILE A 548 -36.25 -27.61 -17.76
N GLU A 549 -36.49 -28.54 -16.83
CA GLU A 549 -37.27 -28.21 -15.64
C GLU A 549 -36.55 -27.17 -14.77
N LEU A 550 -37.27 -26.09 -14.50
CA LEU A 550 -36.88 -25.03 -13.59
C LEU A 550 -37.46 -25.34 -12.21
N ARG A 551 -36.78 -26.21 -11.45
CA ARG A 551 -36.90 -26.30 -9.99
C ARG A 551 -35.63 -25.83 -9.30
N GLU A 552 -35.75 -25.23 -8.12
CA GLU A 552 -34.65 -24.88 -7.18
C GLU A 552 -33.51 -24.01 -7.76
N LYS A 553 -33.78 -23.18 -8.77
CA LYS A 553 -32.74 -22.44 -9.53
C LYS A 553 -32.85 -20.92 -9.37
N GLN A 554 -31.72 -20.23 -9.40
CA GLN A 554 -31.68 -18.77 -9.45
C GLN A 554 -31.73 -18.27 -10.91
N LEU A 555 -32.71 -17.42 -11.24
CA LEU A 555 -33.01 -17.02 -12.63
C LEU A 555 -32.93 -15.50 -12.81
N VAL A 556 -31.91 -15.01 -13.52
CA VAL A 556 -31.74 -13.57 -13.81
C VAL A 556 -32.41 -13.21 -15.14
N ILE A 557 -33.31 -12.22 -15.14
CA ILE A 557 -34.13 -11.85 -16.30
C ILE A 557 -34.00 -10.35 -16.62
N ASP A 558 -33.94 -10.02 -17.90
CA ASP A 558 -34.08 -8.66 -18.43
C ASP A 558 -35.54 -8.20 -18.26
N GLY A 559 -35.76 -7.22 -17.39
CA GLY A 559 -37.10 -6.71 -17.10
C GLY A 559 -37.70 -5.88 -18.23
N SER A 560 -36.87 -5.12 -18.94
CA SER A 560 -37.30 -4.34 -20.10
C SER A 560 -37.80 -5.27 -21.22
N ALA A 561 -37.13 -6.40 -21.45
CA ALA A 561 -37.58 -7.41 -22.41
C ALA A 561 -38.78 -8.23 -21.92
N LEU A 562 -38.76 -8.71 -20.67
CA LEU A 562 -39.82 -9.54 -20.09
C LEU A 562 -41.17 -8.82 -20.04
N CYS A 563 -41.19 -7.53 -19.69
CA CYS A 563 -42.39 -6.70 -19.71
C CYS A 563 -43.08 -6.72 -21.09
N ASN A 564 -42.28 -6.68 -22.16
CA ASN A 564 -42.77 -6.66 -23.54
C ASN A 564 -43.35 -8.03 -23.94
N SER A 565 -42.61 -9.11 -23.72
CA SER A 565 -43.06 -10.48 -24.06
C SER A 565 -44.30 -10.89 -23.27
N LEU A 566 -44.33 -10.68 -21.94
CA LEU A 566 -45.50 -11.03 -21.12
C LEU A 566 -46.78 -10.30 -21.58
N TYR A 567 -46.68 -9.11 -22.16
CA TYR A 567 -47.84 -8.43 -22.75
C TYR A 567 -48.13 -8.84 -24.21
N ALA A 568 -47.09 -9.11 -25.00
CA ALA A 568 -47.21 -9.47 -26.40
C ALA A 568 -47.84 -10.87 -26.58
N ASP A 569 -47.34 -11.85 -25.82
CA ASP A 569 -47.58 -13.27 -26.05
C ASP A 569 -48.90 -13.76 -25.45
N ASN A 570 -49.42 -13.07 -24.42
CA ASN A 570 -50.72 -13.34 -23.80
C ASN A 570 -51.92 -12.71 -24.55
N GLY A 571 -51.73 -12.18 -25.75
CA GLY A 571 -52.82 -11.88 -26.69
C GLY A 571 -53.75 -10.70 -26.36
N PHE A 572 -53.45 -9.89 -25.32
CA PHE A 572 -54.24 -8.73 -24.91
C PHE A 572 -54.59 -7.78 -26.08
N ASP A 573 -55.82 -7.24 -26.14
CA ASP A 573 -56.25 -6.32 -27.20
C ASP A 573 -55.54 -4.97 -27.06
N ARG A 574 -54.40 -4.87 -27.74
CA ARG A 574 -53.43 -3.77 -27.74
C ARG A 574 -54.03 -2.41 -28.13
N ARG A 575 -55.24 -2.38 -28.70
CA ARG A 575 -55.95 -1.16 -29.13
C ARG A 575 -56.76 -0.49 -28.01
N ARG A 576 -57.09 -1.21 -26.92
CA ARG A 576 -58.02 -0.74 -25.86
C ARG A 576 -57.36 -0.02 -24.69
N GLY A 577 -56.13 0.47 -24.84
CA GLY A 577 -55.46 1.35 -23.86
C GLY A 577 -54.75 0.66 -22.68
N GLY A 578 -55.07 -0.61 -22.38
CA GLY A 578 -54.26 -1.50 -21.54
C GLY A 578 -55.05 -2.31 -20.50
N GLN A 579 -54.91 -3.63 -20.53
CA GLN A 579 -55.41 -4.60 -19.54
C GLN A 579 -54.45 -4.68 -18.34
N TYR A 580 -54.39 -3.60 -17.54
CA TYR A 580 -53.32 -3.41 -16.56
C TYR A 580 -53.43 -4.29 -15.31
N GLU A 581 -54.63 -4.63 -14.86
CA GLU A 581 -54.84 -5.50 -13.70
C GLU A 581 -54.57 -6.97 -14.07
N GLU A 582 -55.06 -7.40 -15.23
CA GLU A 582 -54.78 -8.72 -15.79
C GLU A 582 -53.27 -8.89 -16.05
N PHE A 583 -52.59 -7.84 -16.54
CA PHE A 583 -51.14 -7.85 -16.72
C PHE A 583 -50.38 -7.91 -15.38
N TYR A 584 -50.78 -7.12 -14.37
CA TYR A 584 -50.21 -7.21 -13.02
C TYR A 584 -50.35 -8.64 -12.46
N ASN A 585 -51.53 -9.23 -12.63
CA ASN A 585 -51.82 -10.59 -12.20
C ASN A 585 -51.03 -11.63 -13.01
N ILE A 586 -50.77 -11.44 -14.31
CA ILE A 586 -49.85 -12.30 -15.07
C ILE A 586 -48.40 -12.17 -14.58
N ILE A 587 -47.90 -10.96 -14.29
CA ILE A 587 -46.54 -10.79 -13.76
C ILE A 587 -46.40 -11.47 -12.39
N MET A 588 -47.36 -11.24 -11.50
CA MET A 588 -47.37 -11.85 -10.17
C MET A 588 -47.60 -13.36 -10.25
N SER A 589 -48.41 -13.85 -11.19
CA SER A 589 -48.60 -15.28 -11.44
C SER A 589 -47.34 -15.93 -12.01
N PHE A 590 -46.65 -15.30 -12.95
CA PHE A 590 -45.37 -15.77 -13.50
C PHE A 590 -44.33 -15.93 -12.38
N PHE A 591 -44.12 -14.91 -11.55
CA PHE A 591 -43.15 -14.98 -10.46
C PHE A 591 -43.60 -15.85 -9.28
N ARG A 592 -44.90 -15.99 -9.00
CA ARG A 592 -45.43 -16.98 -8.04
C ARG A 592 -45.33 -18.41 -8.57
N SER A 593 -45.51 -18.63 -9.87
CA SER A 593 -45.37 -19.95 -10.50
C SER A 593 -43.93 -20.40 -10.42
N LEU A 594 -42.97 -19.54 -10.80
CA LEU A 594 -41.54 -19.76 -10.56
C LEU A 594 -41.25 -20.07 -9.08
N ARG A 595 -41.78 -19.29 -8.13
CA ARG A 595 -41.59 -19.55 -6.70
C ARG A 595 -42.28 -20.84 -6.20
N SER A 596 -43.38 -21.28 -6.79
CA SER A 596 -44.05 -22.56 -6.45
C SER A 596 -43.29 -23.79 -6.95
N VAL A 597 -42.34 -23.60 -7.86
CA VAL A 597 -41.29 -24.58 -8.21
C VAL A 597 -39.92 -24.19 -7.62
N ASP A 598 -39.92 -23.35 -6.58
CA ASP A 598 -38.73 -22.92 -5.82
C ASP A 598 -37.63 -22.20 -6.63
N VAL A 599 -38.02 -21.51 -7.71
CA VAL A 599 -37.11 -20.71 -8.55
C VAL A 599 -37.00 -19.28 -8.03
N GLU A 600 -35.81 -18.92 -7.58
CA GLU A 600 -35.45 -17.59 -7.10
C GLU A 600 -35.11 -16.64 -8.27
N SER A 601 -36.10 -15.92 -8.78
CA SER A 601 -35.91 -14.95 -9.87
C SER A 601 -35.31 -13.60 -9.42
N PHE A 602 -34.42 -13.04 -10.24
CA PHE A 602 -33.82 -11.71 -10.12
C PHE A 602 -34.16 -10.91 -11.39
N VAL A 603 -34.61 -9.67 -11.30
CA VAL A 603 -34.96 -8.88 -12.50
C VAL A 603 -34.22 -7.55 -12.53
N VAL A 604 -33.71 -7.20 -13.71
CA VAL A 604 -32.93 -5.97 -13.96
C VAL A 604 -33.74 -5.02 -14.84
N LEU A 605 -33.86 -3.75 -14.41
CA LEU A 605 -34.57 -2.68 -15.13
C LEU A 605 -33.58 -1.60 -15.58
N ASP A 606 -33.84 -0.97 -16.73
CA ASP A 606 -33.03 0.13 -17.24
C ASP A 606 -33.12 1.40 -16.38
N GLY A 607 -31.99 2.08 -16.21
CA GLY A 607 -31.90 3.34 -15.47
C GLY A 607 -32.34 4.58 -16.27
N ALA A 608 -32.92 5.57 -15.59
CA ALA A 608 -33.30 6.84 -16.18
C ALA A 608 -32.09 7.61 -16.76
N ASN A 609 -32.27 8.23 -17.93
CA ASN A 609 -31.24 9.01 -18.61
C ASN A 609 -31.55 10.51 -18.46
N ILE A 610 -30.53 11.34 -18.21
CA ILE A 610 -30.66 12.79 -17.97
C ILE A 610 -29.77 13.58 -18.94
N SER A 611 -29.81 13.22 -20.23
CA SER A 611 -29.22 14.03 -21.31
C SER A 611 -29.81 13.65 -22.68
N ASP A 612 -29.96 14.64 -23.56
CA ASP A 612 -30.72 14.54 -24.81
C ASP A 612 -30.04 13.73 -25.93
N ASN A 613 -28.94 13.03 -25.64
CA ASN A 613 -28.13 12.28 -26.61
C ASN A 613 -28.84 11.07 -27.25
N LYS A 614 -30.09 10.78 -26.87
CA LYS A 614 -30.98 9.80 -27.52
C LYS A 614 -32.18 10.44 -28.23
N LEU A 615 -32.32 11.77 -28.22
CA LEU A 615 -33.52 12.48 -28.67
C LEU A 615 -33.93 12.09 -30.10
N ASP A 616 -33.00 12.00 -31.05
CA ASP A 616 -33.33 11.64 -32.44
C ASP A 616 -33.61 10.14 -32.62
N THR A 617 -33.04 9.26 -31.78
CA THR A 617 -33.42 7.85 -31.71
C THR A 617 -34.83 7.69 -31.14
N TYR A 618 -35.21 8.52 -30.16
CA TYR A 618 -36.59 8.61 -29.67
C TYR A 618 -37.53 9.20 -30.73
N LYS A 619 -37.16 10.31 -31.43
CA LYS A 619 -37.97 10.85 -32.54
C LYS A 619 -38.19 9.80 -33.63
N LYS A 620 -37.15 9.06 -34.05
CA LYS A 620 -37.27 8.00 -35.07
C LYS A 620 -38.20 6.88 -34.59
N ARG A 621 -37.96 6.32 -33.40
CA ARG A 621 -38.82 5.25 -32.82
C ARG A 621 -40.24 5.71 -32.52
N SER A 622 -40.44 6.98 -32.17
CA SER A 622 -41.77 7.57 -32.01
C SER A 622 -42.46 7.80 -33.34
N LYS A 623 -41.74 8.23 -34.40
CA LYS A 623 -42.29 8.33 -35.77
C LYS A 623 -42.73 6.96 -36.28
N GLU A 624 -41.88 5.94 -36.12
CA GLU A 624 -42.19 4.54 -36.43
C GLU A 624 -43.41 4.04 -35.64
N LYS A 625 -43.48 4.31 -34.32
CA LYS A 625 -44.64 3.98 -33.47
C LYS A 625 -45.91 4.75 -33.86
N ILE A 626 -45.82 6.01 -34.28
CA ILE A 626 -46.97 6.82 -34.73
C ILE A 626 -47.50 6.26 -36.05
N GLN A 627 -46.62 5.96 -37.02
CA GLN A 627 -47.00 5.31 -38.28
C GLN A 627 -47.63 3.92 -38.02
N THR A 628 -47.11 3.18 -37.05
CA THR A 628 -47.66 1.88 -36.63
C THR A 628 -49.02 2.03 -35.94
N ALA A 629 -49.19 3.00 -35.05
CA ALA A 629 -50.46 3.27 -34.37
C ALA A 629 -51.55 3.73 -35.34
N ASP A 630 -51.20 4.60 -36.30
CA ASP A 630 -52.08 5.06 -37.37
C ASP A 630 -52.52 3.90 -38.29
N MET A 631 -51.59 3.01 -38.66
CA MET A 631 -51.89 1.78 -39.40
C MET A 631 -52.87 0.87 -38.63
N LEU A 632 -52.59 0.59 -37.34
CA LEU A 632 -53.40 -0.28 -36.49
C LEU A 632 -54.79 0.32 -36.16
N ALA A 633 -54.92 1.64 -36.19
CA ALA A 633 -56.21 2.33 -36.07
C ALA A 633 -57.04 2.29 -37.37
N LYS A 634 -56.38 2.24 -38.54
CA LYS A 634 -57.05 2.32 -39.86
C LYS A 634 -57.36 0.98 -40.53
N ASN A 635 -56.54 -0.05 -40.34
CA ASN A 635 -56.72 -1.34 -41.02
C ASN A 635 -56.62 -2.54 -40.04
N PRO A 636 -57.76 -3.03 -39.51
CA PRO A 636 -57.78 -4.07 -38.48
C PRO A 636 -57.14 -5.41 -38.90
N ALA A 637 -57.13 -5.74 -40.19
CA ALA A 637 -56.63 -7.02 -40.70
C ALA A 637 -55.10 -7.08 -40.83
N ALA A 638 -54.41 -5.93 -40.75
CA ALA A 638 -52.95 -5.85 -40.90
C ALA A 638 -52.16 -6.16 -39.61
N ALA A 639 -52.84 -6.51 -38.51
CA ALA A 639 -52.27 -6.70 -37.18
C ALA A 639 -51.51 -8.04 -37.01
N ASN A 640 -50.46 -8.24 -37.82
CA ASN A 640 -49.56 -9.39 -37.70
C ASN A 640 -48.65 -9.26 -36.45
N LYS A 641 -48.14 -10.40 -35.95
CA LYS A 641 -47.48 -10.48 -34.62
C LYS A 641 -46.31 -9.50 -34.43
N ASP A 642 -45.56 -9.22 -35.49
CA ASP A 642 -44.31 -8.43 -35.48
C ASP A 642 -44.52 -6.90 -35.36
N VAL A 643 -45.76 -6.44 -35.30
CA VAL A 643 -46.14 -5.02 -35.33
C VAL A 643 -46.63 -4.58 -33.94
N PHE A 644 -45.88 -3.68 -33.26
CA PHE A 644 -46.04 -3.47 -31.81
C PHE A 644 -46.01 -2.00 -31.35
N VAL A 645 -47.00 -1.61 -30.53
CA VAL A 645 -47.08 -0.32 -29.81
C VAL A 645 -47.47 -0.59 -28.35
N TYR A 646 -46.95 0.22 -27.42
CA TYR A 646 -47.02 0.00 -25.97
C TYR A 646 -48.18 0.76 -25.31
N PRO A 647 -48.98 0.11 -24.44
CA PRO A 647 -49.82 0.80 -23.47
C PRO A 647 -48.98 1.67 -22.51
N LEU A 648 -49.48 2.86 -22.16
CA LEU A 648 -48.69 3.91 -21.51
C LEU A 648 -48.18 3.56 -20.09
N LEU A 649 -48.96 2.85 -19.29
CA LEU A 649 -48.65 2.63 -17.86
C LEU A 649 -47.86 1.34 -17.59
N LEU A 650 -47.53 0.57 -18.63
CA LEU A 650 -47.08 -0.81 -18.54
C LEU A 650 -45.84 -1.01 -17.64
N ASN A 651 -44.82 -0.17 -17.81
CA ASN A 651 -43.59 -0.25 -17.03
C ASN A 651 -43.76 0.14 -15.56
N PHE A 652 -44.77 0.93 -15.20
CA PHE A 652 -45.06 1.27 -13.79
C PHE A 652 -45.68 0.07 -13.06
N VAL A 653 -46.62 -0.62 -13.70
CA VAL A 653 -47.23 -1.86 -13.21
C VAL A 653 -46.17 -2.94 -13.00
N PHE A 654 -45.32 -3.16 -14.01
CA PHE A 654 -44.22 -4.12 -13.97
C PHE A 654 -43.17 -3.78 -12.89
N THR A 655 -42.74 -2.52 -12.80
CA THR A 655 -41.77 -2.08 -11.78
C THR A 655 -42.34 -2.20 -10.36
N ARG A 656 -43.66 -2.03 -10.17
CA ARG A 656 -44.28 -2.22 -8.86
C ARG A 656 -44.20 -3.67 -8.42
N ALA A 657 -44.68 -4.61 -9.25
CA ALA A 657 -44.64 -6.05 -8.98
C ALA A 657 -43.24 -6.56 -8.59
N LEU A 658 -42.19 -6.01 -9.18
CA LEU A 658 -40.80 -6.39 -8.92
C LEU A 658 -40.18 -5.76 -7.66
N ARG A 659 -40.67 -4.58 -7.23
CA ARG A 659 -40.20 -3.96 -5.97
C ARG A 659 -40.61 -4.78 -4.77
N ASP A 660 -41.72 -5.49 -4.89
CA ASP A 660 -42.20 -6.42 -3.90
C ASP A 660 -41.30 -7.72 -3.82
N LEU A 661 -40.05 -7.73 -4.40
CA LEU A 661 -39.12 -8.91 -4.55
C LEU A 661 -37.54 -8.74 -4.32
N GLY A 662 -36.76 -7.79 -4.95
CA GLY A 662 -35.32 -7.21 -4.73
C GLY A 662 -33.94 -7.93 -4.32
N ARG A 663 -32.71 -7.66 -4.93
CA ARG A 663 -31.30 -8.31 -4.70
C ARG A 663 -29.93 -7.58 -5.18
N ILE A 664 -28.65 -8.08 -4.89
CA ILE A 664 -27.23 -7.96 -5.56
C ILE A 664 -25.92 -7.22 -4.90
N LEU A 665 -24.60 -7.69 -5.01
CA LEU A 665 -23.23 -6.92 -4.93
C LEU A 665 -21.78 -7.64 -5.17
N LYS A 666 -20.52 -7.07 -4.86
CA LYS A 666 -19.10 -7.50 -5.35
C LYS A 666 -17.71 -7.49 -4.48
N SER A 667 -16.46 -7.09 -4.93
CA SER A 667 -15.03 -7.69 -4.66
C SER A 667 -13.68 -6.90 -4.19
N ARG A 668 -12.37 -7.40 -4.31
CA ARG A 668 -10.99 -7.09 -3.63
C ARG A 668 -9.97 -5.94 -4.06
N GLY A 669 -9.15 -5.34 -3.13
CA GLY A 669 -8.00 -4.36 -3.34
C GLY A 669 -7.22 -3.84 -2.05
N PHE A 670 -6.59 -2.63 -1.99
CA PHE A 670 -6.00 -2.01 -0.72
C PHE A 670 -6.93 -0.99 -0.04
N ILE A 671 -7.08 -1.10 1.28
CA ILE A 671 -8.03 -0.32 2.10
C ILE A 671 -7.30 0.46 3.22
N PRO A 672 -7.35 1.79 3.23
CA PRO A 672 -7.06 2.58 4.41
C PRO A 672 -8.25 2.55 5.37
N LEU A 673 -7.94 2.42 6.65
CA LEU A 673 -8.90 2.13 7.71
C LEU A 673 -9.98 3.22 7.85
N SER A 674 -9.62 4.49 7.66
CA SER A 674 -10.55 5.63 7.63
C SER A 674 -11.69 5.52 6.61
N SER A 675 -11.51 4.68 5.59
CA SER A 675 -12.50 4.43 4.54
C SER A 675 -13.37 3.19 4.78
N PHE A 676 -13.03 2.36 5.77
CA PHE A 676 -13.75 1.12 6.08
C PHE A 676 -14.90 1.43 7.05
N LYS A 677 -16.13 1.42 6.55
CA LYS A 677 -17.36 1.57 7.32
C LYS A 677 -17.81 0.19 7.84
N TRP A 678 -17.00 -0.32 8.77
CA TRP A 678 -17.19 -1.63 9.40
C TRP A 678 -18.46 -1.68 10.28
N GLN A 679 -18.80 -0.56 10.94
CA GLN A 679 -20.02 -0.35 11.76
C GLN A 679 -21.34 -0.39 10.95
N ARG A 680 -21.33 -0.75 9.67
CA ARG A 680 -22.51 -0.89 8.82
C ARG A 680 -22.56 -2.30 8.25
N CYS A 681 -23.76 -2.83 8.03
CA CYS A 681 -23.96 -4.14 7.40
C CYS A 681 -24.65 -3.97 6.03
N PRO A 682 -24.14 -4.59 4.94
CA PRO A 682 -22.82 -5.23 4.83
C PRO A 682 -21.69 -4.21 5.00
N SER A 683 -20.53 -4.65 5.50
CA SER A 683 -19.43 -3.75 5.81
C SER A 683 -18.73 -3.25 4.54
N THR A 684 -18.72 -1.94 4.31
CA THR A 684 -18.24 -1.33 3.06
C THR A 684 -16.89 -0.65 3.24
N ALA A 685 -16.02 -0.73 2.25
CA ALA A 685 -14.71 -0.07 2.24
C ALA A 685 -14.50 0.72 0.96
N ARG A 686 -13.72 1.79 1.00
CA ARG A 686 -13.18 2.38 -0.24
C ARG A 686 -11.78 1.84 -0.47
N ILE A 687 -11.51 1.46 -1.71
CA ILE A 687 -10.36 0.66 -2.07
C ILE A 687 -9.63 1.33 -3.23
N PHE A 688 -8.32 1.53 -3.05
CA PHE A 688 -7.44 2.01 -4.11
C PHE A 688 -6.38 0.96 -4.42
N TYR A 689 -5.72 1.09 -5.56
CA TYR A 689 -4.73 0.13 -6.04
C TYR A 689 -3.38 0.84 -6.25
N ARG A 690 -2.27 0.16 -5.92
CA ARG A 690 -0.90 0.71 -6.06
C ARG A 690 -0.64 1.33 -7.44
N ARG A 691 -1.16 0.71 -8.50
CA ARG A 691 -1.04 1.21 -9.88
C ARG A 691 -1.81 2.51 -10.11
N GLN A 692 -3.08 2.59 -9.70
CA GLN A 692 -3.87 3.84 -9.76
C GLN A 692 -3.21 5.00 -9.00
N LEU A 693 -2.54 4.73 -7.88
CA LEU A 693 -1.78 5.75 -7.16
C LEU A 693 -0.54 6.21 -7.94
N ALA A 694 0.21 5.27 -8.53
CA ALA A 694 1.35 5.58 -9.38
C ALA A 694 0.95 6.39 -10.62
N GLU A 695 -0.14 5.97 -11.28
CA GLU A 695 -0.79 6.63 -12.42
C GLU A 695 -1.23 8.06 -12.07
N TYR A 696 -1.80 8.28 -10.88
CA TYR A 696 -2.18 9.61 -10.40
C TYR A 696 -0.98 10.57 -10.27
N PHE A 697 0.11 10.10 -9.67
CA PHE A 697 1.37 10.84 -9.62
C PHE A 697 2.08 10.91 -10.98
N GLY A 698 1.67 10.07 -11.94
CA GLY A 698 2.29 9.95 -13.25
C GLY A 698 3.69 9.35 -13.21
N ILE A 699 4.00 8.51 -12.22
CA ILE A 699 5.28 7.83 -12.04
C ILE A 699 5.10 6.31 -12.19
N LEU A 700 6.19 5.57 -12.40
CA LEU A 700 6.14 4.11 -12.39
C LEU A 700 5.75 3.58 -10.99
N SER A 701 5.05 2.46 -10.94
CA SER A 701 4.59 1.83 -9.69
C SER A 701 5.76 1.30 -8.84
N GLU A 702 6.88 1.11 -9.51
CA GLU A 702 8.19 0.67 -9.08
C GLU A 702 9.00 1.83 -8.48
N LEU A 703 8.70 3.08 -8.88
CA LEU A 703 9.27 4.30 -8.29
C LEU A 703 8.44 4.88 -7.13
N LEU A 704 7.30 4.27 -6.76
CA LEU A 704 6.56 4.66 -5.54
C LEU A 704 7.42 4.57 -4.25
N PRO A 705 8.26 3.54 -4.04
CA PRO A 705 9.31 3.53 -3.02
C PRO A 705 10.22 4.77 -3.03
N LEU A 706 10.76 5.15 -4.20
CA LEU A 706 11.67 6.30 -4.31
C LEU A 706 10.92 7.63 -4.07
N PHE A 707 9.71 7.73 -4.58
CA PHE A 707 8.79 8.84 -4.31
C PHE A 707 8.51 8.98 -2.82
N ALA A 708 8.25 7.88 -2.11
CA ALA A 708 8.12 7.89 -0.66
C ALA A 708 9.39 8.45 0.03
N SER A 709 10.57 7.98 -0.36
CA SER A 709 11.87 8.43 0.17
C SER A 709 12.06 9.94 0.03
N LEU A 710 11.88 10.47 -1.19
CA LEU A 710 12.11 11.89 -1.51
C LEU A 710 11.04 12.82 -0.95
N VAL A 711 9.80 12.34 -0.82
CA VAL A 711 8.72 13.06 -0.11
C VAL A 711 9.03 13.22 1.39
N ARG A 712 9.96 12.43 1.93
CA ARG A 712 10.20 12.08 3.35
C ARG A 712 9.35 10.89 3.80
N ASN A 713 9.97 9.72 3.79
CA ASN A 713 9.54 8.53 4.50
C ASN A 713 10.39 8.27 5.74
N ASP A 714 10.11 7.15 6.41
CA ASP A 714 10.67 6.81 7.72
C ASP A 714 12.20 6.63 7.75
N TYR A 715 12.84 6.47 6.59
CA TYR A 715 14.28 6.19 6.46
C TYR A 715 15.11 7.40 5.98
N VAL A 716 14.45 8.52 5.64
CA VAL A 716 15.12 9.72 5.10
C VAL A 716 14.68 10.94 5.91
N ASN A 717 15.57 11.46 6.74
CA ASN A 717 15.29 12.58 7.64
C ASN A 717 14.91 13.87 6.85
N LEU A 718 14.08 14.72 7.46
CA LEU A 718 13.79 16.06 6.94
C LEU A 718 15.06 16.89 6.75
N GLU A 719 16.04 16.80 7.65
CA GLU A 719 17.25 17.63 7.55
C GLU A 719 18.08 17.31 6.29
N LEU A 720 18.19 16.03 5.93
CA LEU A 720 18.82 15.61 4.66
C LEU A 720 17.99 16.01 3.43
N LEU A 721 16.66 16.13 3.59
CA LEU A 721 15.72 16.55 2.56
C LEU A 721 15.47 18.06 2.52
N LYS A 722 15.92 18.85 3.51
CA LYS A 722 15.66 20.30 3.60
C LYS A 722 16.15 21.00 2.34
N PRO A 723 17.41 20.85 1.93
CA PRO A 723 17.90 21.61 0.79
C PRO A 723 17.33 21.05 -0.53
N PHE A 724 17.00 19.75 -0.59
CA PHE A 724 16.23 19.14 -1.70
C PHE A 724 14.83 19.77 -1.81
N HIS A 725 14.17 20.02 -0.68
CA HIS A 725 12.83 20.61 -0.57
C HIS A 725 12.79 22.13 -0.73
N GLU A 726 13.90 22.82 -0.44
CA GLU A 726 14.06 24.27 -0.62
C GLU A 726 14.31 24.62 -2.10
N ASN A 727 15.09 23.80 -2.80
CA ASN A 727 15.43 23.99 -4.23
C ASN A 727 14.48 23.23 -5.18
N LEU A 728 13.56 22.43 -4.64
CA LEU A 728 12.28 22.15 -5.30
C LEU A 728 11.45 23.44 -5.34
N ARG A 729 11.72 24.32 -6.32
CA ARG A 729 10.94 25.54 -6.62
C ARG A 729 9.43 25.29 -6.51
N LEU A 730 8.88 25.64 -5.36
CA LEU A 730 7.45 25.81 -5.13
C LEU A 730 7.13 27.23 -5.58
N GLN A 731 6.58 27.40 -6.77
CA GLN A 731 5.94 28.67 -7.13
C GLN A 731 4.58 28.66 -6.39
N GLY A 732 4.17 29.77 -5.79
CA GLY A 732 3.01 29.75 -4.90
C GLY A 732 1.69 30.02 -5.63
N THR A 733 0.65 29.25 -5.33
CA THR A 733 -0.75 29.72 -5.19
C THR A 733 -1.69 28.55 -4.84
N SER A 734 -2.69 28.84 -3.99
CA SER A 734 -3.90 28.05 -3.65
C SER A 734 -3.77 26.62 -3.11
N GLY A 735 -2.68 25.88 -3.35
CA GLY A 735 -2.48 24.53 -2.81
C GLY A 735 -1.93 24.52 -1.38
N SER A 736 -2.10 23.41 -0.65
CA SER A 736 -1.32 23.24 0.58
C SER A 736 0.14 22.92 0.24
N LYS A 737 1.10 23.54 0.96
CA LYS A 737 2.55 23.37 0.73
C LYS A 737 3.06 21.91 0.78
N LYS A 738 2.25 20.97 1.27
CA LYS A 738 2.53 19.52 1.27
C LYS A 738 2.15 18.87 -0.07
N GLU A 739 1.01 19.24 -0.65
CA GLU A 739 0.49 18.66 -1.90
C GLU A 739 1.20 19.24 -3.13
N GLU A 740 1.60 20.51 -3.08
CA GLU A 740 2.51 21.11 -4.06
C GLU A 740 3.85 20.37 -4.06
N LYS A 741 4.40 20.07 -2.87
CA LYS A 741 5.63 19.28 -2.71
C LYS A 741 5.49 17.85 -3.24
N PHE A 742 4.38 17.15 -2.96
CA PHE A 742 4.13 15.83 -3.55
C PHE A 742 4.05 15.90 -5.08
N ARG A 743 3.31 16.87 -5.62
CA ARG A 743 3.20 17.10 -7.07
C ARG A 743 4.55 17.46 -7.71
N ALA A 744 5.38 18.27 -7.04
CA ALA A 744 6.71 18.64 -7.52
C ALA A 744 7.67 17.44 -7.52
N ILE A 745 7.65 16.59 -6.49
CA ILE A 745 8.51 15.39 -6.39
C ILE A 745 8.04 14.30 -7.35
N ALA A 746 6.74 14.07 -7.48
CA ALA A 746 6.17 13.17 -8.48
C ALA A 746 6.52 13.63 -9.90
N LYS A 747 6.34 14.92 -10.22
CA LYS A 747 6.66 15.51 -11.53
C LYS A 747 8.17 15.70 -11.75
N LEU A 748 8.99 15.51 -10.72
CA LEU A 748 10.43 15.30 -10.83
C LEU A 748 10.76 13.84 -11.16
N LEU A 749 10.17 12.86 -10.45
CA LEU A 749 10.42 11.43 -10.72
C LEU A 749 9.81 10.96 -12.04
N LYS A 750 8.76 11.63 -12.52
CA LYS A 750 8.21 11.51 -13.88
C LYS A 750 9.21 11.97 -14.97
N LYS A 751 10.30 12.63 -14.59
CA LYS A 751 11.42 13.03 -15.45
C LYS A 751 12.71 12.25 -15.17
N ALA A 752 12.71 11.35 -14.18
CA ALA A 752 13.84 10.48 -13.95
C ALA A 752 14.04 9.52 -15.15
N PRO A 753 15.27 9.13 -15.48
CA PRO A 753 15.49 7.98 -16.34
C PRO A 753 15.00 6.73 -15.60
N THR A 754 14.21 5.91 -16.29
CA THR A 754 13.40 4.84 -15.69
C THR A 754 13.95 3.44 -15.91
N SER A 755 15.17 3.30 -16.44
CA SER A 755 15.75 1.99 -16.83
C SER A 755 16.19 1.17 -15.61
N THR A 756 16.67 1.83 -14.56
CA THR A 756 16.98 1.24 -13.26
C THR A 756 16.55 2.13 -12.11
N GLU A 757 16.37 1.55 -10.92
CA GLU A 757 16.09 2.30 -9.69
C GLU A 757 17.20 3.32 -9.39
N LYS A 758 18.47 2.93 -9.62
CA LYS A 758 19.67 3.78 -9.51
C LYS A 758 19.59 5.08 -10.30
N GLU A 759 19.20 5.03 -11.57
CA GLU A 759 19.09 6.23 -12.41
C GLU A 759 18.07 7.24 -11.85
N ALA A 760 17.00 6.74 -11.25
CA ALA A 760 15.98 7.60 -10.65
C ALA A 760 16.41 8.18 -9.31
N ILE A 761 17.17 7.41 -8.50
CA ILE A 761 17.88 7.91 -7.31
C ILE A 761 18.77 9.10 -7.72
N GLU A 762 19.70 8.88 -8.66
CA GLU A 762 20.61 9.91 -9.19
C GLU A 762 19.87 11.16 -9.67
N PHE A 763 18.83 11.01 -10.50
CA PHE A 763 18.11 12.15 -11.06
C PHE A 763 17.40 13.03 -10.03
N ALA A 764 16.84 12.42 -8.98
CA ALA A 764 16.19 13.18 -7.92
C ALA A 764 17.22 13.89 -7.04
N ILE A 765 18.34 13.23 -6.78
CA ILE A 765 19.46 13.79 -6.05
C ILE A 765 20.33 14.59 -7.03
N ARG A 766 19.67 15.46 -7.81
CA ARG A 766 20.27 16.57 -8.54
C ARG A 766 19.69 17.93 -8.09
N ARG A 767 18.95 18.00 -6.95
CA ARG A 767 18.20 19.21 -6.54
C ARG A 767 18.49 19.93 -5.21
N VAL A 768 19.07 19.30 -4.18
CA VAL A 768 19.80 20.02 -3.07
C VAL A 768 20.83 21.01 -3.72
N PRO A 769 21.43 21.98 -3.01
CA PRO A 769 22.64 22.69 -3.50
C PRO A 769 24.01 22.17 -3.01
N GLN A 770 24.12 21.52 -1.83
CA GLN A 770 25.42 21.19 -1.22
C GLN A 770 25.87 19.72 -1.39
N ASP A 771 27.17 19.51 -1.65
CA ASP A 771 27.79 18.19 -1.91
C ASP A 771 27.55 17.15 -0.82
N ARG A 772 27.97 17.49 0.40
CA ARG A 772 27.84 16.63 1.57
C ARG A 772 26.40 16.15 1.77
N SER A 773 25.44 17.03 1.49
CA SER A 773 24.02 16.76 1.57
C SER A 773 23.50 15.85 0.44
N LYS A 774 24.13 15.77 -0.76
CA LYS A 774 23.90 14.61 -1.64
C LYS A 774 24.34 13.32 -0.98
N ASN A 775 25.53 13.31 -0.39
CA ASN A 775 26.19 12.05 -0.03
C ASN A 775 25.51 11.38 1.16
N GLU A 776 24.90 12.20 2.01
CA GLU A 776 24.04 11.79 3.11
C GLU A 776 22.63 11.45 2.58
N LEU A 777 22.02 12.27 1.71
CA LEU A 777 20.69 12.01 1.13
C LEU A 777 20.62 10.79 0.19
N ARG A 778 21.61 10.61 -0.69
CA ARG A 778 21.71 9.48 -1.64
C ARG A 778 21.80 8.19 -0.89
N ARG A 779 22.73 8.12 0.05
CA ARG A 779 22.89 6.93 0.86
C ARG A 779 21.62 6.65 1.64
N ALA A 780 20.95 7.67 2.22
CA ALA A 780 19.65 7.52 2.89
C ALA A 780 18.52 7.04 1.95
N ILE A 781 18.51 7.44 0.68
CA ILE A 781 17.53 6.98 -0.31
C ILE A 781 17.78 5.53 -0.72
N GLU A 782 19.03 5.13 -1.00
CA GLU A 782 19.40 3.73 -1.26
C GLU A 782 19.07 2.85 -0.03
N ILE A 783 19.39 3.36 1.16
CA ILE A 783 19.03 2.81 2.47
C ILE A 783 17.53 2.57 2.60
N SER A 784 16.72 3.51 2.12
CA SER A 784 15.27 3.42 2.17
C SER A 784 14.72 2.41 1.16
N LEU A 785 15.26 2.40 -0.06
CA LEU A 785 14.79 1.57 -1.18
C LEU A 785 15.07 0.07 -1.02
N GLN A 786 16.20 -0.27 -0.42
CA GLN A 786 16.52 -1.65 -0.03
C GLN A 786 15.42 -2.30 0.82
N GLU A 787 14.64 -1.50 1.56
CA GLU A 787 13.58 -1.95 2.47
C GLU A 787 12.23 -2.14 1.76
N TYR A 788 12.08 -1.66 0.52
CA TYR A 788 10.92 -1.91 -0.34
C TYR A 788 11.17 -3.05 -1.35
N THR A 789 12.41 -3.54 -1.44
CA THR A 789 12.80 -4.67 -2.29
C THR A 789 12.47 -5.98 -1.58
N ILE A 790 11.64 -6.84 -2.19
CA ILE A 790 11.36 -8.19 -1.69
C ILE A 790 12.18 -9.18 -2.52
N ARG A 791 13.14 -9.88 -1.90
CA ARG A 791 14.02 -10.85 -2.58
C ARG A 791 13.45 -12.27 -2.49
N GLU A 792 13.72 -13.10 -3.49
CA GLU A 792 13.10 -14.44 -3.62
C GLU A 792 13.41 -15.42 -2.47
N ARG A 793 14.44 -15.15 -1.66
CA ARG A 793 14.81 -15.95 -0.48
C ARG A 793 14.18 -15.46 0.83
N GLU A 794 13.52 -14.30 0.85
CA GLU A 794 12.97 -13.65 2.06
C GLU A 794 11.54 -14.13 2.40
N LYS A 795 11.22 -15.41 2.13
CA LYS A 795 9.86 -15.98 2.22
C LYS A 795 9.37 -16.25 3.65
N HIS A 796 10.06 -15.74 4.67
CA HIS A 796 9.85 -16.00 6.09
C HIS A 796 8.44 -15.71 6.61
N LEU A 797 7.73 -14.71 6.05
CA LEU A 797 6.32 -14.44 6.41
C LEU A 797 5.39 -15.60 6.03
N VAL A 798 5.64 -16.24 4.88
CA VAL A 798 4.88 -17.41 4.43
C VAL A 798 5.34 -18.64 5.21
N GLY A 799 6.65 -18.80 5.41
CA GLY A 799 7.22 -19.88 6.23
C GLY A 799 6.71 -19.88 7.68
N TYR A 800 6.56 -18.71 8.29
CA TYR A 800 5.99 -18.57 9.63
C TYR A 800 4.52 -18.99 9.67
N PHE A 801 3.66 -18.39 8.83
CA PHE A 801 2.22 -18.68 8.83
C PHE A 801 1.83 -20.03 8.21
N GLN A 802 2.76 -20.81 7.65
CA GLN A 802 2.50 -22.14 7.07
C GLN A 802 3.33 -23.28 7.67
N GLY A 803 4.39 -22.98 8.42
CA GLY A 803 5.32 -24.00 8.95
C GLY A 803 6.20 -23.52 10.11
N ASN A 804 5.79 -22.46 10.82
CA ASN A 804 6.47 -21.92 12.00
C ASN A 804 7.98 -21.58 11.80
N ASP A 805 8.39 -21.14 10.61
CA ASP A 805 9.77 -20.64 10.38
C ASP A 805 10.06 -19.42 11.28
N ILE A 806 10.89 -19.65 12.31
CA ILE A 806 11.34 -18.66 13.27
C ILE A 806 12.73 -18.09 13.00
N SER A 807 13.39 -18.48 11.90
CA SER A 807 14.75 -18.06 11.57
C SER A 807 14.95 -16.54 11.57
N SER A 808 16.16 -16.11 11.96
CA SER A 808 16.54 -14.71 12.08
C SER A 808 18.03 -14.56 11.82
N SER A 809 18.43 -13.44 11.23
CA SER A 809 19.83 -12.99 11.22
C SER A 809 20.00 -11.66 11.97
N LEU A 810 19.09 -11.38 12.91
CA LEU A 810 19.38 -10.46 14.00
C LEU A 810 20.38 -11.12 14.95
N LYS A 811 21.29 -10.32 15.48
CA LYS A 811 22.28 -10.70 16.47
C LYS A 811 22.17 -9.75 17.65
N THR A 812 22.66 -10.17 18.82
CA THR A 812 22.76 -9.30 19.99
C THR A 812 23.73 -8.15 19.71
N GLN A 813 23.73 -7.12 20.56
CA GLN A 813 24.72 -6.04 20.50
C GLN A 813 26.17 -6.54 20.60
N ASN A 814 26.39 -7.73 21.19
CA ASN A 814 27.67 -8.44 21.29
C ASN A 814 27.95 -9.38 20.08
N ASN A 815 27.16 -9.29 19.00
CA ASN A 815 27.26 -10.09 17.77
C ASN A 815 27.04 -11.63 17.95
N GLN A 816 26.44 -12.04 19.06
CA GLN A 816 25.96 -13.41 19.28
C GLN A 816 24.61 -13.63 18.59
N GLU A 817 24.22 -14.88 18.38
CA GLU A 817 22.89 -15.21 17.85
C GLU A 817 21.83 -15.09 18.94
N ILE A 818 20.60 -14.76 18.58
CA ILE A 818 19.50 -14.56 19.54
C ILE A 818 18.80 -15.89 19.77
N GLU A 819 18.51 -16.18 21.03
CA GLU A 819 17.96 -17.44 21.50
C GLU A 819 16.59 -17.73 20.85
N GLU A 820 16.37 -18.99 20.50
CA GLU A 820 15.18 -19.45 19.80
C GLU A 820 13.88 -19.14 20.59
N TRP A 821 13.93 -19.25 21.92
CA TRP A 821 12.80 -18.94 22.80
C TRP A 821 12.44 -17.44 22.79
N VAL A 822 13.44 -16.55 22.75
CA VAL A 822 13.25 -15.10 22.62
C VAL A 822 12.64 -14.77 21.25
N LEU A 823 13.12 -15.39 20.17
CA LEU A 823 12.57 -15.20 18.82
C LEU A 823 11.12 -15.67 18.70
N ARG A 824 10.75 -16.80 19.32
CA ARG A 824 9.35 -17.26 19.43
C ARG A 824 8.50 -16.24 20.19
N ARG A 825 8.85 -15.94 21.46
CA ARG A 825 8.10 -15.00 22.30
C ARG A 825 7.96 -13.61 21.67
N PHE A 826 8.96 -13.12 20.94
CA PHE A 826 8.88 -11.86 20.20
C PHE A 826 7.85 -11.88 19.06
N ARG A 827 7.80 -12.97 18.28
CA ARG A 827 6.82 -13.14 17.20
C ARG A 827 5.39 -13.26 17.72
N ASP A 828 5.21 -13.91 18.87
CA ASP A 828 3.94 -14.07 19.59
C ASP A 828 3.50 -12.80 20.37
N GLY A 829 4.30 -11.72 20.33
CA GLY A 829 4.07 -10.49 21.09
C GLY A 829 4.17 -10.65 22.61
N ARG A 830 4.85 -11.70 23.09
CA ARG A 830 5.20 -11.98 24.51
C ARG A 830 6.61 -11.51 24.89
N PHE A 831 7.26 -10.72 24.03
CA PHE A 831 8.53 -10.06 24.28
C PHE A 831 8.48 -8.68 23.60
N SER A 832 8.89 -7.61 24.30
CA SER A 832 8.60 -6.25 23.83
C SER A 832 9.57 -5.76 22.76
N THR A 833 9.10 -4.86 21.89
CA THR A 833 9.97 -4.16 20.93
C THR A 833 11.08 -3.40 21.64
N SER A 834 10.88 -2.89 22.87
CA SER A 834 11.92 -2.20 23.64
C SER A 834 13.02 -3.17 24.10
N CYS A 835 12.66 -4.32 24.69
CA CYS A 835 13.61 -5.35 25.12
C CYS A 835 14.39 -5.93 23.93
N MET A 836 13.70 -6.20 22.81
CA MET A 836 14.36 -6.62 21.57
C MET A 836 15.28 -5.53 21.01
N SER A 837 15.00 -4.25 21.27
CA SER A 837 15.81 -3.12 20.81
C SER A 837 17.07 -2.90 21.64
N SER A 838 17.02 -3.05 22.96
CA SER A 838 18.22 -3.07 23.81
C SER A 838 19.09 -4.29 23.48
N LEU A 839 18.51 -5.49 23.43
CA LEU A 839 19.23 -6.74 23.13
C LEU A 839 19.98 -6.68 21.78
N VAL A 840 19.30 -6.19 20.73
CA VAL A 840 19.87 -6.15 19.37
C VAL A 840 20.80 -4.95 19.17
N SER A 841 20.39 -3.76 19.59
CA SER A 841 21.01 -2.51 19.13
C SER A 841 21.61 -1.63 20.22
N GLY A 842 21.38 -1.97 21.49
CA GLY A 842 21.75 -1.11 22.62
C GLY A 842 21.03 0.23 22.63
N LYS A 843 19.90 0.39 21.92
CA LYS A 843 19.23 1.69 21.70
C LYS A 843 17.72 1.63 21.94
N VAL A 844 17.25 2.27 23.02
CA VAL A 844 15.84 2.32 23.41
C VAL A 844 15.33 3.76 23.35
N LEU A 845 14.26 4.01 22.59
CA LEU A 845 13.54 5.29 22.65
C LEU A 845 12.32 5.11 23.54
N LEU A 846 12.25 5.92 24.60
CA LEU A 846 11.16 5.84 25.57
C LEU A 846 9.89 6.51 25.02
N LYS A 847 8.74 6.10 25.56
CA LYS A 847 7.42 6.59 25.14
C LYS A 847 6.85 7.47 26.25
N PHE A 848 6.41 8.66 25.87
CA PHE A 848 5.77 9.65 26.75
C PHE A 848 4.25 9.62 26.59
N GLN A 849 3.53 10.04 27.63
CA GLN A 849 2.08 10.27 27.61
C GLN A 849 1.79 11.76 27.69
N VAL A 850 0.54 12.16 27.98
CA VAL A 850 0.23 13.54 28.36
C VAL A 850 0.66 13.73 29.81
N GLU A 851 1.67 14.57 30.04
CA GLU A 851 2.36 14.71 31.32
C GLU A 851 2.92 16.13 31.49
N ASN A 852 3.31 16.51 32.72
CA ASN A 852 3.86 17.83 32.97
C ASN A 852 5.31 17.93 32.46
N LEU A 853 5.55 18.71 31.40
CA LEU A 853 6.88 18.92 30.85
C LEU A 853 7.84 19.69 31.76
N GLN A 854 7.33 20.43 32.75
CA GLN A 854 8.15 21.15 33.74
C GLN A 854 8.71 20.22 34.83
N GLU A 855 8.15 19.02 34.98
CA GLU A 855 8.66 17.96 35.85
C GLU A 855 9.55 16.99 35.07
N THR A 856 10.40 16.24 35.78
CA THR A 856 11.22 15.14 35.24
C THR A 856 10.37 14.11 34.50
N SER A 857 10.94 13.42 33.50
CA SER A 857 10.21 12.43 32.70
C SER A 857 9.50 11.39 33.56
N ALA A 858 8.25 11.07 33.21
CA ALA A 858 7.52 9.94 33.81
C ALA A 858 8.25 8.60 33.66
N ASN A 859 9.18 8.48 32.70
CA ASN A 859 10.02 7.28 32.52
C ASN A 859 11.20 7.19 33.50
N HIS A 860 11.51 8.25 34.25
CA HIS A 860 12.61 8.25 35.20
C HIS A 860 12.31 7.34 36.41
N CYS A 861 11.07 7.38 36.90
CA CYS A 861 10.58 6.55 38.01
C CYS A 861 10.92 5.05 37.82
N SER A 862 10.78 4.53 36.60
CA SER A 862 11.05 3.11 36.28
C SER A 862 12.45 2.83 35.73
N GLN A 863 13.42 3.74 35.89
CA GLN A 863 14.75 3.55 35.30
C GLN A 863 15.54 2.41 35.93
N SER A 864 15.44 2.17 37.25
CA SER A 864 16.10 1.03 37.92
C SER A 864 15.60 -0.32 37.40
N LEU A 865 14.29 -0.47 37.17
CA LEU A 865 13.72 -1.65 36.51
C LEU A 865 14.32 -1.87 35.11
N ARG A 866 14.48 -0.80 34.32
CA ARG A 866 15.12 -0.91 33.00
C ARG A 866 16.61 -1.27 33.08
N ARG A 867 17.35 -0.75 34.06
CA ARG A 867 18.75 -1.16 34.33
C ARG A 867 18.85 -2.66 34.65
N TYR A 868 17.92 -3.19 35.44
CA TYR A 868 17.84 -4.62 35.79
C TYR A 868 17.51 -5.48 34.55
N ILE A 869 16.51 -5.06 33.75
CA ILE A 869 16.19 -5.67 32.45
C ILE A 869 17.39 -5.66 31.51
N TYR A 870 18.16 -4.56 31.44
CA TYR A 870 19.37 -4.48 30.61
C TYR A 870 20.53 -5.34 31.15
N GLY A 871 20.54 -5.65 32.45
CA GLY A 871 21.41 -6.67 33.03
C GLY A 871 21.09 -8.05 32.46
N ILE A 872 19.84 -8.49 32.59
CA ILE A 872 19.40 -9.81 32.07
C ILE A 872 19.61 -9.93 30.55
N LEU A 873 19.33 -8.85 29.79
CA LEU A 873 19.48 -8.83 28.34
C LEU A 873 20.94 -8.72 27.87
N ASN A 874 21.91 -8.54 28.76
CA ASN A 874 23.32 -8.72 28.44
C ASN A 874 23.73 -10.17 28.69
N GLY A 875 24.30 -10.81 27.66
CA GLY A 875 25.10 -12.01 27.87
C GLY A 875 26.41 -11.69 28.62
N ALA A 876 27.11 -12.75 29.04
CA ALA A 876 28.31 -12.68 29.86
C ALA A 876 29.36 -11.63 29.38
N PRO A 877 30.12 -11.00 30.31
CA PRO A 877 31.01 -9.89 29.99
C PRO A 877 32.01 -10.17 28.86
N LEU A 878 32.25 -9.15 28.04
CA LEU A 878 33.26 -9.21 26.98
C LEU A 878 34.67 -9.41 27.56
N PRO A 879 35.58 -10.13 26.85
CA PRO A 879 36.97 -10.27 27.27
C PRO A 879 37.62 -8.90 27.57
N GLY A 880 38.05 -8.71 28.82
CA GLY A 880 38.48 -7.40 29.33
C GLY A 880 37.44 -6.63 30.16
N GLY A 881 36.33 -7.27 30.56
CA GLY A 881 35.48 -6.81 31.67
C GLY A 881 34.57 -5.62 31.36
N LYS A 882 34.20 -5.39 30.09
CA LYS A 882 33.33 -4.27 29.70
C LYS A 882 31.88 -4.71 29.54
N SER A 883 31.03 -4.26 30.46
CA SER A 883 29.56 -4.40 30.38
C SER A 883 29.01 -3.52 29.24
N THR A 884 28.02 -4.02 28.49
CA THR A 884 27.54 -3.36 27.27
C THR A 884 26.43 -2.36 27.59
N MET A 885 26.78 -1.07 27.62
CA MET A 885 25.89 0.05 27.94
C MET A 885 24.69 0.16 26.98
N VAL A 886 23.52 0.55 27.51
CA VAL A 886 22.32 0.82 26.71
C VAL A 886 22.07 2.32 26.62
N GLN A 887 21.87 2.83 25.41
CA GLN A 887 21.52 4.23 25.16
C GLN A 887 20.00 4.42 25.19
N GLU A 888 19.51 5.16 26.19
CA GLU A 888 18.11 5.59 26.28
C GLU A 888 17.93 6.95 25.63
N TRP A 889 16.77 7.20 25.03
CA TRP A 889 16.31 8.55 24.65
C TRP A 889 15.07 8.89 25.47
N ASP A 890 15.20 9.89 26.34
CA ASP A 890 14.16 10.40 27.23
C ASP A 890 13.92 11.91 27.00
N ARG A 891 12.81 12.45 27.51
CA ARG A 891 12.57 13.91 27.47
C ARG A 891 13.36 14.63 28.57
N VAL A 892 13.90 15.80 28.22
CA VAL A 892 14.53 16.75 29.16
C VAL A 892 13.97 18.12 28.84
N GLY A 893 12.93 18.52 29.57
CA GLY A 893 12.02 19.60 29.14
C GLY A 893 11.23 19.18 27.89
N ASP A 894 11.26 20.02 26.85
CA ASP A 894 10.52 19.83 25.60
C ASP A 894 11.30 19.14 24.47
N GLN A 895 12.59 18.83 24.68
CA GLN A 895 13.42 18.08 23.72
C GLN A 895 13.78 16.69 24.25
N VAL A 896 13.94 15.75 23.32
CA VAL A 896 14.40 14.39 23.61
C VAL A 896 15.92 14.32 23.53
N LYS A 897 16.58 13.84 24.59
CA LYS A 897 18.05 13.74 24.69
C LYS A 897 18.48 12.29 24.97
N PRO A 898 19.64 11.85 24.45
CA PRO A 898 20.20 10.56 24.79
C PRO A 898 20.87 10.57 26.17
N SER A 899 20.75 9.46 26.90
CA SER A 899 21.55 9.12 28.08
C SER A 899 22.20 7.75 27.90
N SER A 900 23.33 7.51 28.55
CA SER A 900 24.01 6.21 28.56
C SER A 900 23.75 5.52 29.88
N ILE A 901 23.00 4.42 29.86
CA ILE A 901 22.54 3.70 31.04
C ILE A 901 23.41 2.45 31.21
N SER A 902 24.08 2.36 32.36
CA SER A 902 24.73 1.12 32.77
C SER A 902 23.66 0.08 33.14
N PRO A 903 23.81 -1.19 32.74
CA PRO A 903 23.09 -2.30 33.33
C PRO A 903 23.24 -2.34 34.86
N THR A 904 22.42 -3.14 35.52
CA THR A 904 22.72 -3.57 36.89
C THR A 904 23.72 -4.72 36.82
N ASP A 905 25.00 -4.44 37.07
CA ASP A 905 26.05 -5.45 37.18
C ASP A 905 26.06 -6.03 38.62
N GLY A 906 26.05 -7.37 38.77
CA GLY A 906 26.12 -8.03 40.09
C GLY A 906 25.78 -9.53 40.04
N GLU A 907 26.26 -10.30 41.03
CA GLU A 907 26.18 -11.78 41.06
C GLU A 907 24.75 -12.37 41.05
N ASN A 908 23.75 -11.56 41.44
CA ASN A 908 22.34 -11.97 41.52
C ASN A 908 21.49 -11.62 40.29
N VAL A 909 22.10 -11.13 39.20
CA VAL A 909 21.40 -10.84 37.93
C VAL A 909 21.69 -11.98 36.94
N PRO A 910 20.70 -12.83 36.58
CA PRO A 910 20.93 -13.95 35.67
C PRO A 910 21.07 -13.47 34.22
N CYS A 911 21.85 -14.21 33.42
CA CYS A 911 21.99 -13.96 31.98
C CYS A 911 20.80 -14.50 31.17
N LEU A 912 20.55 -13.92 29.99
CA LEU A 912 19.42 -14.30 29.11
C LEU A 912 19.34 -15.79 28.77
N ASN A 913 20.49 -16.46 28.63
CA ASN A 913 20.61 -17.89 28.35
C ASN A 913 20.29 -18.78 29.57
N GLU A 914 20.32 -18.24 30.79
CA GLU A 914 20.05 -18.96 32.03
C GLU A 914 18.55 -18.99 32.35
N ILE A 915 17.79 -17.97 31.93
CA ILE A 915 16.37 -17.81 32.26
C ILE A 915 15.53 -19.09 32.03
N PRO A 916 15.61 -19.81 30.89
CA PRO A 916 14.82 -21.02 30.68
C PRO A 916 15.12 -22.15 31.69
N CYS A 917 16.29 -22.13 32.32
CA CYS A 917 16.75 -23.12 33.28
C CYS A 917 16.53 -22.72 34.76
N LEU A 918 16.10 -21.48 35.03
CA LEU A 918 15.76 -21.05 36.38
C LEU A 918 14.43 -21.66 36.84
N ASP A 919 14.37 -22.04 38.11
CA ASP A 919 13.17 -22.53 38.75
C ASP A 919 12.09 -21.43 38.90
N PRO A 920 10.79 -21.78 38.95
CA PRO A 920 9.71 -20.79 39.00
C PRO A 920 9.75 -19.87 40.23
N ASP A 921 10.14 -20.40 41.39
CA ASP A 921 10.18 -19.63 42.65
C ASP A 921 11.31 -18.60 42.63
N LYS A 922 12.48 -18.95 42.07
CA LYS A 922 13.57 -18.00 41.82
C LYS A 922 13.21 -16.97 40.75
N LYS A 923 12.51 -17.35 39.67
CA LYS A 923 11.96 -16.38 38.69
C LYS A 923 10.99 -15.39 39.36
N LEU A 924 10.14 -15.87 40.26
CA LEU A 924 9.23 -15.04 41.06
C LEU A 924 9.97 -14.15 42.07
N ALA A 925 11.00 -14.67 42.75
CA ALA A 925 11.83 -13.90 43.66
C ALA A 925 12.53 -12.74 42.93
N LEU A 926 13.29 -13.04 41.87
CA LEU A 926 13.97 -12.04 41.03
C LEU A 926 13.01 -10.97 40.49
N PHE A 927 11.79 -11.36 40.12
CA PHE A 927 10.74 -10.43 39.70
C PHE A 927 10.30 -9.49 40.84
N LEU A 928 10.04 -10.02 42.04
CA LEU A 928 9.58 -9.23 43.18
C LEU A 928 10.69 -8.42 43.87
N ASP A 929 11.93 -8.92 43.88
CA ASP A 929 13.11 -8.26 44.43
C ASP A 929 13.46 -7.01 43.62
N ALA A 930 13.41 -7.08 42.28
CA ALA A 930 13.58 -5.92 41.41
C ALA A 930 12.52 -4.81 41.62
N LEU A 931 11.43 -5.11 42.34
CA LEU A 931 10.29 -4.23 42.60
C LEU A 931 10.18 -3.76 44.06
N ASP A 932 11.17 -4.02 44.92
CA ASP A 932 11.09 -3.85 46.39
C ASP A 932 9.82 -4.48 47.01
N SER A 933 9.34 -5.58 46.41
CA SER A 933 7.99 -6.12 46.60
C SER A 933 7.99 -7.61 47.01
N ASN A 934 9.11 -8.16 47.46
CA ASN A 934 9.26 -9.56 47.86
C ASN A 934 8.63 -9.90 49.25
N THR A 935 7.59 -9.17 49.63
CA THR A 935 6.93 -9.22 50.94
C THR A 935 5.91 -10.36 51.04
N THR A 936 5.55 -10.74 52.27
CA THR A 936 4.45 -11.69 52.54
C THR A 936 3.14 -11.20 51.94
N ASN A 937 2.80 -9.92 52.12
CA ASN A 937 1.52 -9.35 51.72
C ASN A 937 1.35 -9.32 50.20
N ILE A 938 2.42 -9.04 49.43
CA ILE A 938 2.38 -9.13 47.97
C ILE A 938 2.32 -10.59 47.51
N LYS A 939 3.02 -11.52 48.19
CA LYS A 939 2.97 -12.97 47.89
C LYS A 939 1.60 -13.60 48.14
N SER A 940 0.83 -13.13 49.13
CA SER A 940 -0.49 -13.66 49.47
C SER A 940 -1.63 -13.17 48.57
N LEU A 941 -1.42 -12.12 47.76
CA LEU A 941 -2.43 -11.66 46.81
C LEU A 941 -2.75 -12.73 45.73
N PRO A 942 -3.97 -12.72 45.16
CA PRO A 942 -4.30 -13.45 43.94
C PRO A 942 -3.29 -13.17 42.80
N ALA A 943 -2.99 -14.19 41.99
CA ALA A 943 -1.89 -14.15 41.01
C ALA A 943 -2.02 -13.01 40.00
N GLU A 944 -3.24 -12.71 39.57
CA GLU A 944 -3.60 -11.63 38.64
C GLU A 944 -3.43 -10.21 39.23
N LEU A 945 -3.36 -10.10 40.57
CA LEU A 945 -3.16 -8.83 41.26
C LEU A 945 -1.69 -8.53 41.59
N LYS A 946 -0.85 -9.56 41.75
CA LYS A 946 0.56 -9.41 42.22
C LYS A 946 1.36 -8.40 41.40
N LEU A 947 1.26 -8.46 40.08
CA LEU A 947 1.97 -7.53 39.18
C LEU A 947 1.49 -6.09 39.34
N VAL A 948 0.18 -5.89 39.51
CA VAL A 948 -0.44 -4.58 39.69
C VAL A 948 -0.02 -3.98 41.03
N ALA A 949 -0.14 -4.74 42.12
CA ALA A 949 0.23 -4.31 43.47
C ALA A 949 1.73 -4.00 43.58
N ALA A 950 2.61 -4.87 43.06
CA ALA A 950 4.04 -4.61 43.03
C ALA A 950 4.39 -3.35 42.20
N SER A 951 3.71 -3.11 41.06
CA SER A 951 3.90 -1.88 40.27
C SER A 951 3.44 -0.61 41.01
N LEU A 952 2.37 -0.70 41.82
CA LEU A 952 1.88 0.43 42.63
C LEU A 952 2.79 0.69 43.84
N ARG A 953 3.28 -0.36 44.52
CA ARG A 953 4.27 -0.25 45.61
C ARG A 953 5.58 0.35 45.10
N PHE A 954 6.12 -0.17 44.01
CA PHE A 954 7.33 0.36 43.41
C PHE A 954 7.17 1.84 43.04
N TRP A 955 6.04 2.22 42.43
CA TRP A 955 5.74 3.62 42.10
C TRP A 955 5.61 4.51 43.35
N ALA A 956 4.94 4.06 44.41
CA ALA A 956 4.81 4.81 45.65
C ALA A 956 6.18 5.16 46.27
N ARG A 957 7.15 4.23 46.18
CA ARG A 957 8.54 4.41 46.66
C ARG A 957 9.40 5.27 45.73
N ASN A 958 9.19 5.17 44.42
CA ASN A 958 10.09 5.73 43.39
C ASN A 958 9.50 6.94 42.62
N ALA A 959 8.39 7.50 43.06
CA ALA A 959 7.78 8.68 42.43
C ALA A 959 8.69 9.92 42.59
N TYR A 960 9.03 10.58 41.48
CA TYR A 960 10.01 11.68 41.50
C TYR A 960 9.44 12.97 42.11
N SER A 961 8.14 13.20 41.93
CA SER A 961 7.37 14.23 42.63
C SER A 961 6.48 13.55 43.68
N LYS A 962 6.48 14.05 44.92
CA LYS A 962 5.75 13.43 46.04
C LYS A 962 4.25 13.37 45.69
N LEU A 963 3.70 12.16 45.75
CA LEU A 963 2.33 11.89 45.36
C LEU A 963 1.35 12.63 46.29
N GLU A 964 0.31 13.23 45.71
CA GLU A 964 -0.85 13.69 46.48
C GLU A 964 -1.55 12.47 47.12
N PRO A 965 -2.04 12.54 48.36
CA PRO A 965 -2.57 11.36 49.09
C PRO A 965 -3.62 10.54 48.33
N ASN A 966 -4.38 11.22 47.46
CA ASN A 966 -5.48 10.61 46.70
C ASN A 966 -5.04 9.94 45.40
N HIS A 967 -3.77 10.05 44.98
CA HIS A 967 -3.29 9.47 43.72
C HIS A 967 -3.29 7.93 43.73
N LEU A 968 -2.77 7.29 44.79
CA LEU A 968 -2.79 5.84 44.94
C LEU A 968 -4.24 5.33 45.06
N SER A 969 -5.01 5.96 45.94
CA SER A 969 -6.41 5.65 46.22
C SER A 969 -7.30 5.74 44.97
N ALA A 970 -7.08 6.73 44.09
CA ALA A 970 -7.82 6.86 42.84
C ALA A 970 -7.54 5.73 41.83
N ILE A 971 -6.30 5.23 41.73
CA ILE A 971 -5.99 4.08 40.87
C ILE A 971 -6.60 2.80 41.45
N LEU A 972 -6.51 2.57 42.76
CA LEU A 972 -7.08 1.39 43.41
C LEU A 972 -8.61 1.36 43.31
N CYS A 973 -9.29 2.50 43.52
CA CYS A 973 -10.73 2.64 43.27
C CYS A 973 -11.09 2.35 41.80
N SER A 974 -10.24 2.77 40.85
CA SER A 974 -10.43 2.52 39.42
C SER A 974 -10.30 1.04 39.07
N CYS A 975 -9.26 0.35 39.55
CA CYS A 975 -9.09 -1.10 39.38
C CYS A 975 -10.34 -1.86 39.83
N VAL A 976 -10.82 -1.56 41.04
CA VAL A 976 -11.99 -2.20 41.64
C VAL A 976 -13.27 -1.92 40.85
N LYS A 977 -13.53 -0.65 40.49
CA LYS A 977 -14.70 -0.26 39.68
C LYS A 977 -14.69 -0.83 38.25
N LEU A 978 -13.51 -1.05 37.67
CA LEU A 978 -13.34 -1.66 36.35
C LEU A 978 -13.54 -3.16 36.38
N GLU A 979 -13.23 -3.82 37.50
CA GLU A 979 -13.48 -5.24 37.70
C GLU A 979 -14.94 -5.55 38.03
N ASP A 980 -15.57 -4.80 38.96
CA ASP A 980 -16.99 -4.97 39.32
C ASP A 980 -17.97 -4.37 38.28
N GLY A 981 -17.45 -3.63 37.30
CA GLY A 981 -18.22 -3.07 36.20
C GLY A 981 -18.96 -1.77 36.53
N SER A 982 -18.98 -1.30 37.79
CA SER A 982 -19.72 -0.10 38.21
C SER A 982 -19.16 1.22 37.65
N TRP A 983 -18.02 1.17 36.96
CA TRP A 983 -17.41 2.34 36.33
C TRP A 983 -18.27 3.05 35.28
N LYS A 984 -19.15 2.33 34.56
CA LYS A 984 -19.97 2.91 33.47
C LYS A 984 -21.03 3.86 33.99
N GLU A 985 -21.95 3.34 34.81
CA GLU A 985 -22.99 4.12 35.50
C GLU A 985 -22.39 5.32 36.25
N TYR A 986 -21.20 5.13 36.84
CA TYR A 986 -20.47 6.18 37.53
C TYR A 986 -19.97 7.29 36.57
N LEU A 987 -19.25 6.95 35.50
CA LEU A 987 -18.77 7.94 34.51
C LEU A 987 -19.91 8.64 33.75
N GLU A 988 -21.03 7.96 33.51
CA GLU A 988 -22.22 8.56 32.89
C GLU A 988 -22.89 9.62 33.79
N SER A 989 -22.60 9.63 35.09
CA SER A 989 -23.05 10.66 36.05
C SER A 989 -22.05 11.81 36.25
N CYS A 990 -20.89 11.80 35.60
CA CYS A 990 -19.82 12.79 35.81
C CYS A 990 -19.91 13.97 34.82
N ASP A 991 -19.87 15.20 35.34
CA ASP A 991 -19.84 16.42 34.51
C ASP A 991 -18.53 16.62 33.71
N GLY A 992 -18.65 17.39 32.63
CA GLY A 992 -17.57 17.75 31.69
C GLY A 992 -16.55 18.75 32.25
N GLU A 993 -15.80 18.34 33.27
CA GLU A 993 -14.87 19.19 34.00
C GLU A 993 -13.45 19.33 33.37
N ALA A 994 -12.68 20.32 33.87
CA ALA A 994 -11.31 20.64 33.45
C ALA A 994 -10.27 19.51 33.70
N PHE A 995 -9.14 19.61 32.98
CA PHE A 995 -8.05 18.62 32.99
C PHE A 995 -6.94 18.96 34.01
N ASP A 996 -6.57 17.98 34.85
CA ASP A 996 -5.50 18.10 35.85
C ASP A 996 -4.17 17.52 35.31
N VAL A 997 -3.25 18.39 34.91
CA VAL A 997 -1.92 18.01 34.39
C VAL A 997 -1.01 17.36 35.44
N ARG A 998 -1.16 17.65 36.74
CA ARG A 998 -0.33 17.07 37.81
C ARG A 998 -0.74 15.64 38.10
N ALA A 999 -2.05 15.39 38.17
CA ALA A 999 -2.61 14.04 38.25
C ALA A 999 -2.20 13.23 37.00
N ALA A 1000 -2.30 13.80 35.80
CA ALA A 1000 -1.87 13.13 34.55
C ALA A 1000 -0.38 12.77 34.55
N HIS A 1001 0.49 13.64 35.06
CA HIS A 1001 1.91 13.35 35.22
C HIS A 1001 2.15 12.19 36.21
N SER A 1002 1.49 12.22 37.37
CA SER A 1002 1.58 11.18 38.40
C SER A 1002 1.11 9.82 37.88
N PHE A 1003 -0.05 9.76 37.23
CA PHE A 1003 -0.57 8.51 36.63
C PHE A 1003 0.26 8.06 35.42
N SER A 1004 0.98 8.97 34.76
CA SER A 1004 1.95 8.62 33.73
C SER A 1004 3.23 8.00 34.29
N GLN A 1005 3.70 8.42 35.47
CA GLN A 1005 4.81 7.74 36.17
C GLN A 1005 4.43 6.28 36.45
N TRP A 1006 3.26 6.03 37.04
CA TRP A 1006 2.80 4.66 37.30
C TRP A 1006 2.64 3.83 36.03
N GLN A 1007 2.04 4.36 34.95
CA GLN A 1007 1.93 3.60 33.70
C GLN A 1007 3.29 3.29 33.06
N CYS A 1008 4.32 4.13 33.26
CA CYS A 1008 5.70 3.82 32.86
C CYS A 1008 6.31 2.70 33.73
N VAL A 1009 6.04 2.69 35.04
CA VAL A 1009 6.36 1.57 35.93
C VAL A 1009 5.67 0.29 35.45
N LEU A 1010 4.32 0.25 35.39
CA LEU A 1010 3.54 -0.91 34.99
C LEU A 1010 4.00 -1.49 33.63
N ARG A 1011 4.31 -0.64 32.65
CA ARG A 1011 4.90 -1.06 31.38
C ARG A 1011 6.22 -1.81 31.58
N ASP A 1012 7.14 -1.25 32.36
CA ASP A 1012 8.47 -1.83 32.56
C ASP A 1012 8.42 -3.05 33.52
N VAL A 1013 7.44 -3.13 34.42
CA VAL A 1013 7.12 -4.36 35.17
C VAL A 1013 6.66 -5.48 34.22
N ILE A 1014 5.75 -5.18 33.27
CA ILE A 1014 5.32 -6.15 32.25
C ILE A 1014 6.49 -6.56 31.35
N HIS A 1015 7.41 -5.64 31.03
CA HIS A 1015 8.64 -5.97 30.32
C HIS A 1015 9.52 -6.95 31.11
N LEU A 1016 9.74 -6.72 32.42
CA LEU A 1016 10.49 -7.63 33.28
C LEU A 1016 9.81 -9.01 33.37
N ASN A 1017 8.49 -9.04 33.58
CA ASN A 1017 7.71 -10.28 33.63
C ASN A 1017 7.92 -11.09 32.34
N CYS A 1018 7.79 -10.47 31.16
CA CYS A 1018 8.01 -11.11 29.86
C CYS A 1018 9.45 -11.59 29.63
N VAL A 1019 10.46 -10.92 30.20
CA VAL A 1019 11.88 -11.32 30.12
C VAL A 1019 12.19 -12.51 31.03
N LEU A 1020 11.52 -12.61 32.19
CA LEU A 1020 11.61 -13.73 33.14
C LEU A 1020 10.67 -14.91 32.79
N GLU A 1021 10.09 -14.91 31.59
CA GLU A 1021 9.12 -15.88 31.05
C GLU A 1021 7.68 -15.87 31.60
N GLU A 1022 7.28 -14.80 32.29
CA GLU A 1022 5.98 -14.59 32.97
C GLU A 1022 5.79 -15.42 34.26
N PRO A 1023 6.65 -15.23 35.30
CA PRO A 1023 6.49 -15.86 36.62
C PRO A 1023 5.27 -15.36 37.41
N VAL A 1024 4.67 -14.24 36.99
CA VAL A 1024 3.40 -13.71 37.49
C VAL A 1024 2.43 -13.59 36.31
N GLU A 1025 1.13 -13.72 36.54
CA GLU A 1025 0.14 -13.53 35.48
C GLU A 1025 0.21 -12.09 34.93
N THR A 1026 0.39 -11.96 33.61
CA THR A 1026 0.38 -10.65 32.94
C THR A 1026 -1.05 -10.07 32.98
N PRO A 1027 -1.29 -8.95 33.66
CA PRO A 1027 -2.64 -8.52 33.99
C PRO A 1027 -3.44 -8.00 32.78
N CYS A 1028 -4.75 -8.20 32.80
CA CYS A 1028 -5.69 -7.63 31.83
C CYS A 1028 -5.81 -6.10 31.99
N ILE A 1029 -4.90 -5.33 31.41
CA ILE A 1029 -4.77 -3.85 31.54
C ILE A 1029 -6.11 -3.10 31.44
N ARG A 1030 -7.04 -3.54 30.58
CA ARG A 1030 -8.38 -2.97 30.42
C ARG A 1030 -9.25 -2.98 31.69
N LYS A 1031 -9.01 -3.91 32.61
CA LYS A 1031 -9.69 -4.03 33.92
C LYS A 1031 -9.04 -3.17 35.02
N ILE A 1032 -7.94 -2.46 34.74
CA ILE A 1032 -7.03 -1.94 35.76
C ILE A 1032 -6.79 -0.44 35.63
N PHE A 1033 -6.91 0.14 34.43
CA PHE A 1033 -6.83 1.60 34.28
C PHE A 1033 -7.84 2.14 33.26
N ASN A 1034 -8.58 3.14 33.70
CA ASN A 1034 -9.33 4.06 32.86
C ASN A 1034 -9.01 5.49 33.32
N GLY A 1035 -8.47 6.31 32.41
CA GLY A 1035 -7.96 7.63 32.72
C GLY A 1035 -9.04 8.59 33.25
N GLN A 1036 -10.20 8.66 32.59
CA GLN A 1036 -11.27 9.56 33.01
C GLN A 1036 -11.81 9.16 34.39
N LEU A 1037 -11.93 7.85 34.65
CA LEU A 1037 -12.31 7.29 35.93
C LEU A 1037 -11.33 7.69 37.05
N VAL A 1038 -10.02 7.47 36.86
CA VAL A 1038 -9.01 7.84 37.86
C VAL A 1038 -8.98 9.35 38.10
N HIS A 1039 -9.06 10.18 37.04
CA HIS A 1039 -9.08 11.64 37.18
C HIS A 1039 -10.33 12.18 37.87
N HIS A 1040 -11.50 11.55 37.71
CA HIS A 1040 -12.70 11.93 38.46
C HIS A 1040 -12.60 11.47 39.93
N LEU A 1041 -12.25 10.20 40.17
CA LEU A 1041 -12.03 9.66 41.53
C LEU A 1041 -11.02 10.48 42.34
N LYS A 1042 -9.91 10.91 41.73
CA LYS A 1042 -8.90 11.78 42.36
C LYS A 1042 -9.49 13.09 42.88
N ARG A 1043 -10.43 13.68 42.13
CA ARG A 1043 -11.11 14.94 42.48
C ARG A 1043 -12.17 14.72 43.54
N GLU A 1044 -12.95 13.65 43.46
CA GLU A 1044 -13.93 13.31 44.50
C GLU A 1044 -13.26 13.05 45.85
N LEU A 1045 -12.19 12.26 45.87
CA LEU A 1045 -11.37 12.08 47.07
C LEU A 1045 -10.76 13.41 47.56
N ALA A 1046 -10.43 14.35 46.67
CA ALA A 1046 -9.93 15.69 47.03
C ALA A 1046 -11.03 16.66 47.49
N ARG A 1047 -12.30 16.40 47.14
CA ARG A 1047 -13.50 17.09 47.65
C ARG A 1047 -13.95 16.55 49.01
N GLY A 1048 -13.36 15.43 49.47
CA GLY A 1048 -13.70 14.76 50.72
C GLY A 1048 -14.77 13.67 50.59
N SER A 1049 -15.10 13.24 49.37
CA SER A 1049 -16.03 12.14 49.12
C SER A 1049 -15.49 10.83 49.67
N LYS A 1050 -16.26 10.17 50.54
CA LYS A 1050 -15.84 8.99 51.30
C LYS A 1050 -15.62 7.76 50.42
N LEU A 1051 -14.63 6.94 50.72
CA LEU A 1051 -14.29 5.72 49.98
C LEU A 1051 -15.51 4.78 49.84
N GLU A 1052 -16.28 4.63 50.92
CA GLU A 1052 -17.49 3.81 51.00
C GLU A 1052 -18.67 4.36 50.19
N SER A 1053 -18.64 5.65 49.82
CA SER A 1053 -19.60 6.24 48.88
C SER A 1053 -19.17 6.07 47.42
N LEU A 1054 -17.88 5.80 47.17
CA LEU A 1054 -17.33 5.58 45.84
C LEU A 1054 -17.38 4.09 45.45
N ILE A 1055 -17.13 3.18 46.38
CA ILE A 1055 -17.07 1.73 46.12
C ILE A 1055 -18.42 1.05 46.40
N ARG A 1056 -19.00 0.40 45.39
CA ARG A 1056 -20.40 -0.07 45.40
C ARG A 1056 -20.68 -1.30 46.28
N THR A 1057 -19.70 -2.16 46.53
CA THR A 1057 -19.91 -3.46 47.22
C THR A 1057 -18.92 -3.70 48.35
N PRO A 1058 -19.29 -4.46 49.42
CA PRO A 1058 -18.37 -4.83 50.48
C PRO A 1058 -17.16 -5.63 49.98
N ASN A 1059 -17.36 -6.52 49.00
CA ASN A 1059 -16.26 -7.31 48.41
C ASN A 1059 -15.29 -6.42 47.63
N SER A 1060 -15.84 -5.45 46.88
CA SER A 1060 -15.07 -4.41 46.19
C SER A 1060 -14.25 -3.57 47.19
N LEU A 1061 -14.82 -3.26 48.37
CA LEU A 1061 -14.15 -2.49 49.42
C LEU A 1061 -13.06 -3.31 50.15
N SER A 1062 -13.31 -4.58 50.46
CA SER A 1062 -12.28 -5.50 50.98
C SER A 1062 -11.11 -5.58 50.01
N ARG A 1063 -11.37 -5.83 48.71
CA ARG A 1063 -10.32 -5.94 47.69
C ARG A 1063 -9.50 -4.65 47.52
N TYR A 1064 -10.13 -3.48 47.72
CA TYR A 1064 -9.41 -2.21 47.82
C TYR A 1064 -8.47 -2.20 49.04
N GLN A 1065 -8.97 -2.59 50.22
CA GLN A 1065 -8.21 -2.60 51.48
C GLN A 1065 -7.04 -3.58 51.41
N ASP A 1066 -7.26 -4.81 50.92
CA ASP A 1066 -6.24 -5.84 50.71
C ASP A 1066 -5.09 -5.32 49.84
N LEU A 1067 -5.43 -4.69 48.70
CA LEU A 1067 -4.44 -4.08 47.81
C LEU A 1067 -3.73 -2.90 48.46
N TYR A 1068 -4.46 -1.98 49.10
CA TYR A 1068 -3.90 -0.80 49.76
C TYR A 1068 -2.89 -1.21 50.83
N THR A 1069 -3.26 -2.13 51.73
CA THR A 1069 -2.40 -2.66 52.79
C THR A 1069 -1.19 -3.41 52.24
N ALA A 1070 -1.34 -4.22 51.17
CA ALA A 1070 -0.21 -4.91 50.55
C ALA A 1070 0.79 -3.94 49.87
N ILE A 1071 0.31 -2.77 49.42
CA ILE A 1071 1.13 -1.72 48.81
C ILE A 1071 1.84 -0.88 49.88
N THR A 1072 1.10 -0.39 50.89
CA THR A 1072 1.59 0.59 51.88
C THR A 1072 2.34 -0.01 53.06
N ALA A 1073 2.29 -1.34 53.28
CA ALA A 1073 3.02 -2.02 54.34
C ALA A 1073 4.51 -1.58 54.37
N ASN A 1074 4.98 -1.18 55.55
CA ASN A 1074 6.35 -0.77 55.84
C ASN A 1074 6.83 0.49 55.07
N LEU A 1075 5.97 1.24 54.36
CA LEU A 1075 6.41 2.47 53.69
C LEU A 1075 6.77 3.60 54.67
N GLU A 1076 5.99 3.76 55.74
CA GLU A 1076 6.15 4.88 56.68
C GLU A 1076 7.40 4.69 57.57
N GLU A 1077 7.63 3.48 58.08
CA GLU A 1077 8.84 3.11 58.83
C GLU A 1077 10.12 3.25 57.98
N GLU A 1078 10.07 2.86 56.71
CA GLU A 1078 11.21 2.98 55.79
C GLU A 1078 11.48 4.44 55.34
N GLU A 1079 10.45 5.30 55.21
CA GLU A 1079 10.65 6.76 54.98
C GLU A 1079 11.35 7.43 56.19
N GLU A 1080 10.99 7.09 57.43
CA GLU A 1080 11.68 7.62 58.62
C GLU A 1080 13.14 7.16 58.69
N ILE A 1081 13.40 5.86 58.50
CA ILE A 1081 14.77 5.30 58.51
C ILE A 1081 15.63 5.94 57.40
N ALA A 1082 15.08 6.11 56.19
CA ALA A 1082 15.80 6.78 55.09
C ALA A 1082 16.10 8.26 55.41
N ALA A 1083 15.16 8.97 56.05
CA ALA A 1083 15.35 10.35 56.48
C ALA A 1083 16.38 10.48 57.62
N GLU A 1084 16.45 9.52 58.54
CA GLU A 1084 17.51 9.42 59.54
C GLU A 1084 18.88 9.14 58.89
N MET A 1085 18.96 8.18 57.97
CA MET A 1085 20.20 7.86 57.26
C MET A 1085 20.74 9.04 56.43
N GLN A 1086 19.88 9.82 55.76
CA GLN A 1086 20.33 11.05 55.09
C GLN A 1086 20.82 12.11 56.09
N LYS A 1087 20.14 12.31 57.23
CA LYS A 1087 20.64 13.20 58.31
C LYS A 1087 21.99 12.71 58.85
N PHE A 1088 22.20 11.39 58.93
CA PHE A 1088 23.46 10.79 59.39
C PHE A 1088 24.59 11.01 58.37
N GLN A 1089 24.33 10.80 57.07
CA GLN A 1089 25.30 11.08 56.01
C GLN A 1089 25.66 12.58 55.92
N LEU A 1090 24.68 13.49 56.06
CA LEU A 1090 24.92 14.94 56.09
C LEU A 1090 25.66 15.43 57.34
N ARG A 1091 25.61 14.67 58.45
CA ARG A 1091 26.47 14.89 59.63
C ARG A 1091 27.87 14.34 59.41
N ALA A 1092 27.99 13.15 58.82
CA ALA A 1092 29.29 12.55 58.46
C ALA A 1092 30.06 13.38 57.41
N SER A 1093 29.37 14.11 56.53
CA SER A 1093 29.99 15.04 55.58
C SER A 1093 30.29 16.43 56.15
N ARG A 1094 30.27 16.61 57.48
CA ARG A 1094 30.51 17.88 58.18
C ARG A 1094 31.51 17.77 59.35
N ASN A 1095 32.10 16.61 59.56
CA ASN A 1095 33.18 16.34 60.51
C ASN A 1095 34.47 15.94 59.76
#